data_AF-A0A6N3CTX3-F1
#
_entry.id   AF-A0A6N3CTX3-F1
#
_cell.length_a   1.000
_cell.length_b   1.000
_cell.length_c   1.000
_cell.angle_alpha   90.00
_cell.angle_beta   90.00
_cell.angle_gamma   90.00
#
_symmetry.space_group_name_H-M   'P 1'
#
loop_
_entity.id
_entity.type
_entity.pdbx_description
1 polymer ?
#
loop_
_entity_poly.entity_id
_entity_poly.type
_entity_poly.pdbx_seq_one_letter_code
_entity_poly.pdbx_strand_id
1 'polypeptide(L)'
;MRTLLLMRGAPASGKSQWIRDNNLEAYTLEADHFRMLLRSPSLGENGWYISQEDNGPTWKLLLDCLEKRMSNGDFVVLDATHTTSKAINAYKELLNKYKYTVYYYEPNTSLEDCLARNAARTDYKRVPEQVIHYMYKTIKTSTLPNFCKRINSIDEINNYFTANLTNKYNRVRIIGDIHGCYTALQQAITPWDEKTLYIFCGDYLERGIENKEMMYEMMRLSTLPNTIMLEGNHERHIANFAFHTNLDRSKRFMKDVVAPIVKDMTKKEVESLQRELRLFYKSLRQCYPFSFHGKKYLVSHGGLSYVPNMTFIATSTFINGFGAYETNIANIYDTNYEQGMCQDFIQIHGHRGVPDGKYSFCLEGEVEFGGELKYIDITANTFTKNGIKNDVYDKDYMRHEFQNMTQHIIFTQNEDINIIGNSKLVKVKQCFPNLYSLNFTSRVFHKRLWNESTVHARGLFVDRITGDVKLRSYNKFFNLGERPETELDNLANTLSFPVEIRTKENGYLAILGVINEELVFASKSTTEGIHVDLFKKLFHRLPENLQAKIKDLLARNNCSMIFEVISQEDTHIIKYDQDHLYVLDMIQNTLDVNGKHIDVPFSREKLAELYTILQKYDTDLISIVKTVQQISTMDELQDIINEELNSCHESEGFVLVDSNGFMTKFKGPYYNMWKHRRNRILEPYQKFGKIPYENCKNEDDTKFANFLGSLDYDVVCKSTILDIKDMMESQGLL
;
A
#
# COMPACT_ATOMS: atom_id res chain seq x y z
N MET A 1 -24.90 0.54 0.24
CA MET A 1 -25.49 1.89 0.23
C MET A 1 -25.31 2.43 1.63
N ARG A 2 -24.93 3.71 1.75
CA ARG A 2 -24.96 4.42 3.02
C ARG A 2 -26.41 4.50 3.50
N THR A 3 -26.68 3.95 4.67
CA THR A 3 -28.05 3.70 5.14
C THR A 3 -28.31 4.38 6.48
N LEU A 4 -29.40 5.14 6.53
CA LEU A 4 -29.99 5.67 7.76
C LEU A 4 -31.31 4.94 8.00
N LEU A 5 -31.40 4.19 9.10
CA LEU A 5 -32.61 3.52 9.53
C LEU A 5 -33.30 4.33 10.64
N LEU A 6 -34.50 4.83 10.35
CA LEU A 6 -35.30 5.58 11.31
C LEU A 6 -36.25 4.66 12.07
N MET A 7 -36.23 4.73 13.40
CA MET A 7 -37.24 4.08 14.21
C MET A 7 -38.45 5.01 14.35
N ARG A 8 -39.61 4.56 13.88
CA ARG A 8 -40.88 5.30 13.92
C ARG A 8 -41.89 4.58 14.82
N GLY A 9 -42.54 5.32 15.72
CA GLY A 9 -43.50 4.71 16.66
C GLY A 9 -43.64 5.49 17.96
N ALA A 10 -44.81 5.41 18.59
CA ALA A 10 -45.08 6.03 19.90
C ALA A 10 -44.14 5.46 20.99
N PRO A 11 -43.97 6.15 22.14
CA PRO A 11 -43.30 5.56 23.28
C PRO A 11 -43.89 4.20 23.65
N ALA A 12 -43.06 3.27 24.10
CA ALA A 12 -43.42 1.88 24.41
C ALA A 12 -43.98 1.01 23.26
N SER A 13 -43.88 1.46 22.00
CA SER A 13 -44.30 0.68 20.82
C SER A 13 -43.37 -0.49 20.44
N GLY A 14 -42.35 -0.82 21.24
CA GLY A 14 -41.42 -1.93 20.96
C GLY A 14 -40.20 -1.60 20.10
N LYS A 15 -39.95 -0.32 19.74
CA LYS A 15 -38.77 0.09 18.93
C LYS A 15 -37.44 -0.38 19.52
N SER A 16 -37.19 -0.04 20.79
CA SER A 16 -35.94 -0.41 21.47
C SER A 16 -35.81 -1.91 21.67
N GLN A 17 -36.92 -2.66 21.73
CA GLN A 17 -36.89 -4.12 21.76
C GLN A 17 -36.44 -4.67 20.39
N TRP A 18 -37.04 -4.17 19.31
CA TRP A 18 -36.64 -4.57 17.95
C TRP A 18 -35.17 -4.26 17.65
N ILE A 19 -34.64 -3.13 18.13
CA ILE A 19 -33.20 -2.82 18.03
C ILE A 19 -32.36 -3.92 18.69
N ARG A 20 -32.70 -4.33 19.91
CA ARG A 20 -31.98 -5.39 20.64
C ARG A 20 -32.12 -6.74 19.97
N ASP A 21 -33.33 -7.11 19.55
CA ASP A 21 -33.60 -8.39 18.89
C ASP A 21 -32.81 -8.57 17.59
N ASN A 22 -32.39 -7.46 16.96
CA ASN A 22 -31.60 -7.43 15.73
C ASN A 22 -30.12 -7.04 15.96
N ASN A 23 -29.65 -6.96 17.21
CA ASN A 23 -28.28 -6.58 17.60
C ASN A 23 -27.83 -5.22 17.02
N LEU A 24 -28.72 -4.22 17.04
CA LEU A 24 -28.48 -2.91 16.42
C LEU A 24 -28.06 -1.82 17.42
N GLU A 25 -27.87 -2.13 18.70
CA GLU A 25 -27.56 -1.11 19.72
C GLU A 25 -26.30 -0.30 19.39
N ALA A 26 -25.23 -0.97 18.94
CA ALA A 26 -23.96 -0.31 18.60
C ALA A 26 -24.11 0.74 17.48
N TYR A 27 -25.08 0.54 16.57
CA TYR A 27 -25.37 1.41 15.44
C TYR A 27 -26.41 2.49 15.76
N THR A 28 -27.00 2.45 16.96
CA THR A 28 -28.13 3.31 17.33
C THR A 28 -27.69 4.62 17.99
N LEU A 29 -28.31 5.73 17.56
CA LEU A 29 -28.33 7.01 18.28
C LEU A 29 -29.75 7.20 18.84
N GLU A 30 -29.90 7.14 20.16
CA GLU A 30 -31.20 7.23 20.86
C GLU A 30 -31.34 8.58 21.56
N ALA A 31 -32.38 9.36 21.23
CA ALA A 31 -32.56 10.70 21.78
C ALA A 31 -32.65 10.72 23.32
N ASP A 32 -33.32 9.75 23.94
CA ASP A 32 -33.44 9.65 25.41
C ASP A 32 -32.10 9.32 26.08
N HIS A 33 -31.24 8.54 25.42
CA HIS A 33 -29.88 8.29 25.92
C HIS A 33 -29.06 9.59 25.94
N PHE A 34 -29.13 10.41 24.88
CA PHE A 34 -28.44 11.71 24.86
C PHE A 34 -28.97 12.67 25.94
N ARG A 35 -30.27 12.67 26.24
CA ARG A 35 -30.83 13.47 27.35
C ARG A 35 -30.23 13.05 28.69
N MET A 36 -30.12 11.73 28.89
CA MET A 36 -29.58 11.14 30.11
C MET A 36 -28.07 11.34 30.30
N LEU A 37 -27.32 11.60 29.21
CA LEU A 37 -25.91 12.00 29.29
C LEU A 37 -25.76 13.43 29.81
N LEU A 38 -26.72 14.31 29.51
CA LEU A 38 -26.68 15.72 29.91
C LEU A 38 -27.30 15.96 31.29
N ARG A 39 -28.30 15.16 31.67
CA ARG A 39 -28.99 15.28 32.96
C ARG A 39 -29.42 13.94 33.52
N SER A 40 -29.24 13.75 34.83
CA SER A 40 -29.82 12.63 35.57
C SER A 40 -31.37 12.65 35.55
N PRO A 41 -32.05 11.56 35.94
CA PRO A 41 -33.49 11.59 36.09
C PRO A 41 -33.93 12.75 36.99
N SER A 42 -35.01 13.42 36.59
CA SER A 42 -35.58 14.56 37.31
C SER A 42 -36.79 14.10 38.11
N LEU A 43 -37.04 14.71 39.27
CA LEU A 43 -38.20 14.40 40.10
C LEU A 43 -39.39 15.28 39.68
N GLY A 44 -40.54 14.67 39.38
CA GLY A 44 -41.80 15.34 39.12
C GLY A 44 -42.90 14.94 40.12
N GLU A 45 -44.10 15.51 39.95
CA GLU A 45 -45.24 15.29 40.87
C GLU A 45 -45.64 13.81 41.00
N ASN A 46 -45.44 13.02 39.95
CA ASN A 46 -45.85 11.61 39.87
C ASN A 46 -44.65 10.64 39.78
N GLY A 47 -43.47 11.06 40.24
CA GLY A 47 -42.24 10.26 40.26
C GLY A 47 -41.13 10.79 39.37
N TRP A 48 -40.12 9.96 39.15
CA TRP A 48 -38.95 10.31 38.33
C TRP A 48 -39.28 10.34 36.83
N TYR A 49 -38.58 11.14 36.04
CA TYR A 49 -38.74 11.21 34.58
C TYR A 49 -37.47 11.69 33.85
N ILE A 50 -37.42 11.50 32.53
CA ILE A 50 -36.39 12.09 31.66
C ILE A 50 -36.79 13.52 31.28
N SER A 51 -36.05 14.51 31.79
CA SER A 51 -36.33 15.92 31.52
C SER A 51 -36.14 16.30 30.05
N GLN A 52 -36.97 17.24 29.59
CA GLN A 52 -36.92 17.83 28.25
C GLN A 52 -36.31 19.24 28.25
N GLU A 53 -35.83 19.75 29.40
CA GLU A 53 -35.24 21.10 29.51
C GLU A 53 -33.99 21.26 28.63
N ASP A 54 -33.14 20.24 28.56
CA ASP A 54 -31.91 20.26 27.77
C ASP A 54 -32.11 19.74 26.33
N ASN A 55 -33.34 19.78 25.81
CA ASN A 55 -33.65 19.23 24.49
C ASN A 55 -32.85 19.94 23.37
N GLY A 56 -32.63 21.26 23.47
CA GLY A 56 -31.78 22.00 22.51
C GLY A 56 -30.34 21.46 22.46
N PRO A 57 -29.59 21.50 23.58
CA PRO A 57 -28.26 20.90 23.67
C PRO A 57 -28.21 19.41 23.29
N THR A 58 -29.22 18.62 23.69
CA THR A 58 -29.35 17.19 23.33
C THR A 58 -29.35 16.99 21.82
N TRP A 59 -30.22 17.71 21.11
CA TRP A 59 -30.36 17.57 19.66
C TRP A 59 -29.12 18.07 18.93
N LYS A 60 -28.46 19.12 19.41
CA LYS A 60 -27.18 19.56 18.87
C LYS A 60 -26.14 18.44 18.95
N LEU A 61 -25.94 17.85 20.13
CA LEU A 61 -24.97 16.78 20.33
C LEU A 61 -25.29 15.50 19.52
N LEU A 62 -26.58 15.13 19.44
CA LEU A 62 -27.03 14.00 18.62
C LEU A 62 -26.75 14.24 17.13
N LEU A 63 -27.03 15.45 16.62
CA LEU A 63 -26.77 15.81 15.23
C LEU A 63 -25.27 15.86 14.92
N ASP A 64 -24.44 16.35 15.83
CA ASP A 64 -22.98 16.33 15.69
C ASP A 64 -22.46 14.88 15.59
N CYS A 65 -22.98 13.97 16.42
CA CYS A 65 -22.65 12.54 16.36
C CYS A 65 -23.15 11.89 15.06
N LEU A 66 -24.38 12.24 14.64
CA LEU A 66 -24.96 11.76 13.39
C LEU A 66 -24.11 12.19 12.18
N GLU A 67 -23.76 13.48 12.08
CA GLU A 67 -22.91 13.99 11.00
C GLU A 67 -21.54 13.32 11.02
N LYS A 68 -20.94 13.10 12.20
CA LYS A 68 -19.67 12.37 12.31
C LYS A 68 -19.77 10.95 11.75
N ARG A 69 -20.77 10.17 12.14
CA ARG A 69 -21.02 8.81 11.58
C ARG A 69 -21.32 8.85 10.08
N MET A 70 -22.12 9.83 9.66
CA MET A 70 -22.45 10.02 8.25
C MET A 70 -21.22 10.32 7.39
N SER A 71 -20.30 11.15 7.90
CA SER A 71 -19.04 11.48 7.24
C SER A 71 -18.09 10.29 7.06
N ASN A 72 -18.17 9.30 7.96
CA ASN A 72 -17.44 8.04 7.83
C ASN A 72 -18.14 7.04 6.88
N GLY A 73 -19.43 7.27 6.61
CA GLY A 73 -20.26 6.39 5.81
C GLY A 73 -20.74 5.15 6.56
N ASP A 74 -20.96 5.28 7.88
CA ASP A 74 -21.44 4.22 8.76
C ASP A 74 -22.92 3.87 8.52
N PHE A 75 -23.31 2.64 8.84
CA PHE A 75 -24.73 2.33 9.06
C PHE A 75 -25.20 2.99 10.36
N VAL A 76 -26.30 3.73 10.31
CA VAL A 76 -26.84 4.45 11.48
C VAL A 76 -28.31 4.11 11.67
N VAL A 77 -28.65 3.74 12.90
CA VAL A 77 -30.04 3.66 13.37
C VAL A 77 -30.34 4.90 14.22
N LEU A 78 -31.46 5.56 13.99
CA LEU A 78 -31.87 6.74 14.74
C LEU A 78 -33.19 6.48 15.45
N ASP A 79 -33.16 6.42 16.79
CA ASP A 79 -34.35 6.29 17.63
C ASP A 79 -34.73 7.65 18.23
N ALA A 80 -35.61 8.36 17.52
CA ALA A 80 -36.17 9.64 17.95
C ALA A 80 -37.68 9.74 17.63
N THR A 81 -38.37 8.60 17.54
CA THR A 81 -39.82 8.42 17.24
C THR A 81 -40.33 8.91 15.87
N HIS A 82 -39.74 9.95 15.29
CA HIS A 82 -40.00 10.46 13.94
C HIS A 82 -41.49 10.60 13.58
N THR A 83 -42.23 11.34 14.42
CA THR A 83 -43.70 11.47 14.31
C THR A 83 -44.18 12.32 13.12
N THR A 84 -43.34 13.21 12.58
CA THR A 84 -43.74 14.17 11.53
C THR A 84 -42.76 14.23 10.35
N SER A 85 -43.27 14.58 9.17
CA SER A 85 -42.45 14.87 7.99
C SER A 85 -41.42 16.00 8.22
N LYS A 86 -41.76 17.00 9.05
CA LYS A 86 -40.86 18.11 9.38
C LYS A 86 -39.59 17.62 10.09
N ALA A 87 -39.74 16.69 11.05
CA ALA A 87 -38.61 16.12 11.77
C ALA A 87 -37.65 15.36 10.84
N ILE A 88 -38.18 14.60 9.88
CA ILE A 88 -37.36 13.85 8.92
C ILE A 88 -36.69 14.76 7.90
N ASN A 89 -37.40 15.79 7.43
CA ASN A 89 -36.85 16.75 6.47
C ASN A 89 -35.67 17.55 7.05
N ALA A 90 -35.52 17.64 8.37
CA ALA A 90 -34.35 18.25 9.02
C ALA A 90 -33.04 17.55 8.65
N TYR A 91 -33.07 16.26 8.29
CA TYR A 91 -31.87 15.51 7.91
C TYR A 91 -31.50 15.66 6.42
N LYS A 92 -32.35 16.29 5.60
CA LYS A 92 -32.24 16.29 4.13
C LYS A 92 -30.91 16.84 3.62
N GLU A 93 -30.36 17.84 4.30
CA GLU A 93 -29.05 18.39 3.96
C GLU A 93 -27.93 17.37 4.16
N LEU A 94 -27.87 16.74 5.34
CA LEU A 94 -26.90 15.68 5.66
C LEU A 94 -27.05 14.48 4.72
N LEU A 95 -28.29 14.06 4.43
CA LEU A 95 -28.57 12.95 3.52
C LEU A 95 -28.02 13.22 2.12
N ASN A 96 -28.21 14.43 1.61
CA ASN A 96 -27.69 14.83 0.30
C ASN A 96 -26.16 14.99 0.29
N LYS A 97 -25.60 15.56 1.36
CA LYS A 97 -24.16 15.78 1.52
C LYS A 97 -23.40 14.45 1.55
N TYR A 98 -23.93 13.46 2.26
CA TYR A 98 -23.27 12.18 2.48
C TYR A 98 -23.86 11.00 1.70
N LYS A 99 -24.80 11.21 0.77
CA LYS A 99 -25.40 10.18 -0.11
C LYS A 99 -26.13 9.05 0.63
N TYR A 100 -26.88 9.38 1.69
CA TYR A 100 -27.60 8.37 2.48
C TYR A 100 -28.99 8.05 1.92
N THR A 101 -29.31 6.76 1.88
CA THR A 101 -30.68 6.27 1.67
C THR A 101 -31.37 6.09 3.01
N VAL A 102 -32.64 6.52 3.09
CA VAL A 102 -33.41 6.46 4.33
C VAL A 102 -34.40 5.31 4.28
N TYR A 103 -34.32 4.45 5.29
CA TYR A 103 -35.31 3.43 5.59
C TYR A 103 -35.99 3.74 6.92
N TYR A 104 -37.17 3.19 7.14
CA TYR A 104 -37.83 3.28 8.43
C TYR A 104 -38.51 1.98 8.82
N TYR A 105 -38.46 1.67 10.11
CA TYR A 105 -39.22 0.60 10.73
C TYR A 105 -40.30 1.18 11.64
N GLU A 106 -41.53 0.71 11.45
CA GLU A 106 -42.69 1.11 12.24
C GLU A 106 -43.40 -0.12 12.81
N PRO A 107 -43.30 -0.38 14.13
CA PRO A 107 -43.97 -1.50 14.77
C PRO A 107 -45.50 -1.40 14.65
N ASN A 108 -46.15 -2.53 14.37
CA ASN A 108 -47.60 -2.63 14.39
C ASN A 108 -48.12 -2.90 15.82
N THR A 109 -47.89 -1.97 16.75
CA THR A 109 -48.35 -2.06 18.15
C THR A 109 -49.60 -1.21 18.36
N SER A 110 -50.60 -1.74 19.07
CA SER A 110 -51.83 -1.01 19.40
C SER A 110 -51.57 0.10 20.43
N LEU A 111 -52.48 1.07 20.54
CA LEU A 111 -52.39 2.11 21.58
C LEU A 111 -52.49 1.51 22.99
N GLU A 112 -53.39 0.54 23.19
CA GLU A 112 -53.58 -0.18 24.45
C GLU A 112 -52.30 -0.89 24.89
N ASP A 113 -51.62 -1.58 23.96
CA ASP A 113 -50.33 -2.21 24.24
C ASP A 113 -49.24 -1.19 24.58
N CYS A 114 -49.22 -0.02 23.91
CA CYS A 114 -48.27 1.03 24.22
C CYS A 114 -48.47 1.55 25.66
N LEU A 115 -49.72 1.76 26.08
CA LEU A 115 -50.05 2.21 27.43
C LEU A 115 -49.68 1.16 28.48
N ALA A 116 -50.07 -0.10 28.26
CA ALA A 116 -49.75 -1.22 29.16
C ALA A 116 -48.23 -1.40 29.32
N ARG A 117 -47.49 -1.38 28.21
CA ARG A 117 -46.02 -1.48 28.22
C ARG A 117 -45.37 -0.26 28.89
N ASN A 118 -45.94 0.93 28.72
CA ASN A 118 -45.44 2.13 29.38
C ASN A 118 -45.62 2.06 30.90
N ALA A 119 -46.75 1.55 31.40
CA ALA A 119 -46.95 1.33 32.83
C ALA A 119 -45.92 0.34 33.42
N ALA A 120 -45.52 -0.68 32.65
CA ALA A 120 -44.51 -1.66 33.06
C ALA A 120 -43.05 -1.18 32.94
N ARG A 121 -42.79 0.01 32.37
CA ARG A 121 -41.42 0.56 32.29
C ARG A 121 -40.89 0.96 33.67
N THR A 122 -39.56 1.02 33.77
CA THR A 122 -38.85 1.66 34.89
C THR A 122 -39.40 3.06 35.11
N ASP A 123 -39.63 3.46 36.37
CA ASP A 123 -40.36 4.68 36.72
C ASP A 123 -39.90 5.91 35.93
N TYR A 124 -38.58 6.16 35.90
CA TYR A 124 -38.03 7.32 35.19
C TYR A 124 -38.11 7.29 33.66
N LYS A 125 -38.38 6.12 33.06
CA LYS A 125 -38.58 5.95 31.61
C LYS A 125 -40.06 6.00 31.19
N ARG A 126 -40.98 6.12 32.14
CA ARG A 126 -42.41 6.27 31.84
C ARG A 126 -42.66 7.65 31.22
N VAL A 127 -43.44 7.65 30.16
CA VAL A 127 -43.86 8.89 29.47
C VAL A 127 -45.32 9.17 29.84
N PRO A 128 -45.74 10.43 30.07
CA PRO A 128 -47.14 10.74 30.34
C PRO A 128 -48.07 10.20 29.26
N GLU A 129 -49.18 9.58 29.64
CA GLU A 129 -50.10 8.92 28.71
C GLU A 129 -50.64 9.87 27.63
N GLN A 130 -50.91 11.13 27.98
CA GLN A 130 -51.34 12.16 27.03
C GLN A 130 -50.34 12.36 25.88
N VAL A 131 -49.04 12.26 26.16
CA VAL A 131 -47.99 12.33 25.14
C VAL A 131 -48.03 11.09 24.23
N ILE A 132 -48.27 9.91 24.78
CA ILE A 132 -48.43 8.66 24.01
C ILE A 132 -49.63 8.76 23.08
N HIS A 133 -50.79 9.20 23.59
CA HIS A 133 -51.99 9.44 22.79
C HIS A 133 -51.73 10.41 21.64
N TYR A 134 -51.09 11.55 21.94
CA TYR A 134 -50.74 12.55 20.94
C TYR A 134 -49.84 11.97 19.85
N MET A 135 -48.71 11.35 20.24
CA MET A 135 -47.74 10.81 19.28
C MET A 135 -48.33 9.68 18.44
N TYR A 136 -49.13 8.78 19.04
CA TYR A 136 -49.81 7.69 18.31
C TYR A 136 -50.77 8.25 17.25
N LYS A 137 -51.61 9.23 17.63
CA LYS A 137 -52.50 9.92 16.69
C LYS A 137 -51.71 10.59 15.57
N THR A 138 -50.66 11.34 15.90
CA THR A 138 -49.82 12.05 14.91
C THR A 138 -49.21 11.08 13.91
N ILE A 139 -48.67 9.93 14.36
CA ILE A 139 -48.06 8.92 13.47
C ILE A 139 -49.10 8.35 12.49
N LYS A 140 -50.30 8.01 12.97
CA LYS A 140 -51.37 7.47 12.12
C LYS A 140 -51.87 8.48 11.08
N THR A 141 -51.83 9.78 11.40
CA THR A 141 -52.28 10.85 10.48
C THR A 141 -51.17 11.43 9.61
N SER A 142 -49.90 11.24 9.95
CA SER A 142 -48.78 11.86 9.25
C SER A 142 -48.28 10.99 8.09
N THR A 143 -48.12 11.62 6.93
CA THR A 143 -47.40 11.04 5.79
C THR A 143 -45.92 11.32 5.92
N LEU A 144 -45.08 10.36 5.55
CA LEU A 144 -43.62 10.53 5.49
C LEU A 144 -43.20 11.01 4.09
N PRO A 145 -42.01 11.63 3.98
CA PRO A 145 -41.46 11.98 2.68
C PRO A 145 -41.25 10.74 1.79
N ASN A 146 -41.49 10.87 0.48
CA ASN A 146 -41.39 9.77 -0.49
C ASN A 146 -40.00 9.12 -0.59
N PHE A 147 -38.95 9.79 -0.10
CA PHE A 147 -37.60 9.22 -0.07
C PHE A 147 -37.38 8.22 1.08
N CYS A 148 -38.31 8.11 2.03
CA CYS A 148 -38.25 7.16 3.12
C CYS A 148 -38.90 5.84 2.71
N LYS A 149 -38.15 4.74 2.75
CA LYS A 149 -38.65 3.41 2.38
C LYS A 149 -38.97 2.59 3.64
N ARG A 150 -40.18 2.02 3.70
CA ARG A 150 -40.55 1.15 4.82
C ARG A 150 -39.80 -0.17 4.71
N ILE A 151 -39.36 -0.70 5.84
CA ILE A 151 -38.93 -2.10 5.98
C ILE A 151 -39.80 -2.80 7.02
N ASN A 152 -39.98 -4.11 6.86
CA ASN A 152 -40.64 -4.98 7.82
C ASN A 152 -39.63 -5.90 8.51
N SER A 153 -38.54 -6.26 7.83
CA SER A 153 -37.36 -6.95 8.40
C SER A 153 -36.08 -6.16 8.13
N ILE A 154 -35.09 -6.32 9.02
CA ILE A 154 -33.73 -5.84 8.78
C ILE A 154 -33.10 -6.50 7.55
N ASP A 155 -33.55 -7.71 7.19
CA ASP A 155 -33.04 -8.48 6.05
C ASP A 155 -33.27 -7.79 4.70
N GLU A 156 -34.27 -6.90 4.61
CA GLU A 156 -34.54 -6.11 3.41
C GLU A 156 -33.41 -5.11 3.08
N ILE A 157 -32.56 -4.81 4.07
CA ILE A 157 -31.42 -3.91 3.94
C ILE A 157 -30.10 -4.53 4.41
N ASN A 158 -30.11 -5.84 4.73
CA ASN A 158 -28.89 -6.61 5.03
C ASN A 158 -28.16 -6.96 3.74
N ASN A 159 -26.83 -6.88 3.80
CA ASN A 159 -25.94 -7.07 2.68
C ASN A 159 -26.19 -6.16 1.47
N TYR A 160 -25.23 -6.16 0.55
CA TYR A 160 -25.36 -5.41 -0.68
C TYR A 160 -26.04 -6.27 -1.72
N PHE A 161 -26.89 -5.63 -2.52
CA PHE A 161 -27.38 -6.22 -3.75
C PHE A 161 -26.20 -6.63 -4.63
N THR A 162 -26.07 -7.95 -4.86
CA THR A 162 -25.05 -8.52 -5.74
C THR A 162 -25.63 -8.62 -7.14
N ALA A 163 -25.11 -7.83 -8.08
CA ALA A 163 -25.64 -7.81 -9.44
C ALA A 163 -25.26 -9.09 -10.20
N ASN A 164 -26.23 -9.79 -10.81
CA ASN A 164 -25.91 -10.86 -11.77
C ASN A 164 -25.72 -10.28 -13.17
N LEU A 165 -24.52 -10.43 -13.72
CA LEU A 165 -24.10 -9.85 -14.99
C LEU A 165 -23.99 -10.86 -16.14
N THR A 166 -24.10 -12.17 -15.84
CA THR A 166 -23.78 -13.27 -16.75
C THR A 166 -24.51 -13.20 -18.10
N ASN A 167 -25.76 -12.75 -18.09
CA ASN A 167 -26.58 -12.65 -19.32
C ASN A 167 -26.69 -11.22 -19.86
N LYS A 168 -25.96 -10.26 -19.28
CA LYS A 168 -26.04 -8.84 -19.63
C LYS A 168 -24.84 -8.36 -20.44
N TYR A 169 -23.66 -8.87 -20.13
CA TYR A 169 -22.40 -8.47 -20.74
C TYR A 169 -21.60 -9.70 -21.13
N ASN A 170 -20.81 -9.58 -22.20
CA ASN A 170 -19.88 -10.62 -22.62
C ASN A 170 -18.56 -10.53 -21.83
N ARG A 171 -18.26 -9.33 -21.31
CA ARG A 171 -17.04 -9.01 -20.59
C ARG A 171 -17.29 -8.00 -19.49
N VAL A 172 -16.53 -8.11 -18.41
CA VAL A 172 -16.41 -7.06 -17.38
C VAL A 172 -14.96 -6.59 -17.37
N ARG A 173 -14.74 -5.30 -17.60
CA ARG A 173 -13.43 -4.64 -17.52
C ARG A 173 -13.38 -3.78 -16.26
N ILE A 174 -12.41 -4.06 -15.39
CA ILE A 174 -12.22 -3.35 -14.12
C ILE A 174 -10.91 -2.57 -14.20
N ILE A 175 -10.96 -1.26 -14.03
CA ILE A 175 -9.84 -0.33 -14.24
C ILE A 175 -9.44 0.24 -12.88
N GLY A 176 -8.13 0.25 -12.60
CA GLY A 176 -7.55 0.77 -11.37
C GLY A 176 -7.60 2.28 -11.23
N ASP A 177 -6.72 2.82 -10.40
CA ASP A 177 -6.59 4.26 -10.16
C ASP A 177 -6.00 4.94 -11.42
N ILE A 178 -6.51 6.13 -11.77
CA ILE A 178 -6.21 6.78 -13.07
C ILE A 178 -5.41 8.08 -12.90
N HIS A 179 -5.67 8.83 -11.83
CA HIS A 179 -4.91 10.02 -11.44
C HIS A 179 -4.67 11.03 -12.58
N GLY A 180 -5.68 11.32 -13.41
CA GLY A 180 -5.54 12.31 -14.48
C GLY A 180 -4.67 11.87 -15.66
N CYS A 181 -4.44 10.57 -15.86
CA CYS A 181 -3.71 10.02 -17.01
C CYS A 181 -4.68 9.62 -18.14
N TYR A 182 -5.12 10.61 -18.91
CA TYR A 182 -6.13 10.48 -19.95
C TYR A 182 -5.68 9.62 -21.13
N THR A 183 -4.46 9.81 -21.60
CA THR A 183 -3.94 9.06 -22.74
C THR A 183 -3.88 7.56 -22.46
N ALA A 184 -3.41 7.16 -21.27
CA ALA A 184 -3.39 5.77 -20.84
C ALA A 184 -4.81 5.18 -20.72
N LEU A 185 -5.75 5.95 -20.16
CA LEU A 185 -7.15 5.54 -20.08
C LEU A 185 -7.76 5.29 -21.45
N GLN A 186 -7.54 6.19 -22.42
CA GLN A 186 -8.13 6.05 -23.75
C GLN A 186 -7.68 4.76 -24.44
N GLN A 187 -6.41 4.37 -24.28
CA GLN A 187 -5.92 3.07 -24.75
C GLN A 187 -6.62 1.89 -24.05
N ALA A 188 -6.97 2.05 -22.77
CA ALA A 188 -7.65 1.02 -21.98
C ALA A 188 -9.15 0.87 -22.30
N ILE A 189 -9.78 1.82 -22.97
CA ILE A 189 -11.23 1.78 -23.22
C ILE A 189 -11.61 1.87 -24.70
N THR A 190 -10.63 2.09 -25.60
CA THR A 190 -10.87 2.22 -27.03
C THR A 190 -10.53 0.93 -27.80
N PRO A 191 -11.40 0.47 -28.71
CA PRO A 191 -12.76 0.97 -28.96
C PRO A 191 -13.70 0.65 -27.79
N TRP A 192 -14.66 1.55 -27.53
CA TRP A 192 -15.69 1.33 -26.52
C TRP A 192 -16.66 0.25 -26.97
N ASP A 193 -16.95 -0.73 -26.12
CA ASP A 193 -17.83 -1.86 -26.42
C ASP A 193 -19.06 -1.87 -25.50
N GLU A 194 -20.25 -1.74 -26.08
CA GLU A 194 -21.53 -1.78 -25.36
C GLU A 194 -21.82 -3.13 -24.70
N LYS A 195 -21.17 -4.22 -25.14
CA LYS A 195 -21.26 -5.56 -24.53
C LYS A 195 -20.24 -5.77 -23.41
N THR A 196 -19.43 -4.77 -23.10
CA THR A 196 -18.51 -4.76 -21.96
C THR A 196 -19.05 -3.85 -20.84
N LEU A 197 -19.09 -4.34 -19.60
CA LEU A 197 -19.29 -3.47 -18.43
C LEU A 197 -17.94 -2.91 -17.98
N TYR A 198 -17.84 -1.59 -17.88
CA TYR A 198 -16.64 -0.92 -17.38
C TYR A 198 -16.84 -0.50 -15.92
N ILE A 199 -15.97 -0.96 -15.04
CA ILE A 199 -15.97 -0.63 -13.61
C ILE A 199 -14.69 0.12 -13.28
N PHE A 200 -14.80 1.34 -12.77
CA PHE A 200 -13.66 2.16 -12.40
C PHE A 200 -13.48 2.21 -10.88
N CYS A 201 -12.27 1.95 -10.39
CA CYS A 201 -12.00 1.77 -8.96
C CYS A 201 -11.98 3.08 -8.14
N GLY A 202 -11.78 4.24 -8.77
CA GLY A 202 -11.72 5.54 -8.09
C GLY A 202 -10.49 6.33 -8.51
N ASP A 203 -10.20 7.40 -7.77
CA ASP A 203 -9.00 8.23 -7.93
C ASP A 203 -8.79 8.68 -9.38
N TYR A 204 -9.79 9.40 -9.88
CA TYR A 204 -9.86 9.78 -11.29
C TYR A 204 -8.93 10.93 -11.65
N LEU A 205 -8.78 11.88 -10.74
CA LEU A 205 -8.05 13.13 -10.93
C LEU A 205 -6.91 13.23 -9.93
N GLU A 206 -6.18 14.35 -10.02
CA GLU A 206 -5.04 14.71 -9.18
C GLU A 206 -3.79 13.87 -9.48
N ARG A 207 -2.60 14.46 -9.28
CA ARG A 207 -1.26 13.92 -9.55
C ARG A 207 -0.80 13.89 -11.01
N GLY A 208 -1.56 13.31 -11.94
CA GLY A 208 -1.23 13.33 -13.36
C GLY A 208 -1.47 14.70 -14.00
N ILE A 209 -1.15 14.82 -15.30
CA ILE A 209 -1.10 16.12 -16.00
C ILE A 209 -2.30 16.40 -16.91
N GLU A 210 -3.12 15.40 -17.25
CA GLU A 210 -4.24 15.51 -18.20
C GLU A 210 -5.61 15.61 -17.48
N ASN A 211 -5.65 16.33 -16.35
CA ASN A 211 -6.84 16.38 -15.47
C ASN A 211 -8.07 16.99 -16.13
N LYS A 212 -7.91 17.95 -17.05
CA LYS A 212 -9.04 18.64 -17.68
C LYS A 212 -9.80 17.67 -18.58
N GLU A 213 -9.10 17.00 -19.47
CA GLU A 213 -9.60 15.97 -20.38
C GLU A 213 -10.21 14.81 -19.59
N MET A 214 -9.50 14.35 -18.56
CA MET A 214 -9.98 13.29 -17.66
C MET A 214 -11.30 13.64 -16.98
N MET A 215 -11.43 14.86 -16.44
CA MET A 215 -12.65 15.28 -15.73
C MET A 215 -13.88 15.20 -16.64
N TYR A 216 -13.79 15.78 -17.84
CA TYR A 216 -14.90 15.75 -18.80
C TYR A 216 -15.20 14.33 -19.28
N GLU A 217 -14.18 13.51 -19.48
CA GLU A 217 -14.37 12.11 -19.87
C GLU A 217 -15.06 11.29 -18.78
N MET A 218 -14.65 11.43 -17.52
CA MET A 218 -15.32 10.75 -16.40
C MET A 218 -16.78 11.19 -16.26
N MET A 219 -17.04 12.48 -16.39
CA MET A 219 -18.42 13.00 -16.38
C MET A 219 -19.24 12.39 -17.53
N ARG A 220 -18.71 12.33 -18.75
CA ARG A 220 -19.36 11.70 -19.90
C ARG A 220 -19.61 10.21 -19.67
N LEU A 221 -18.58 9.45 -19.31
CA LEU A 221 -18.66 8.01 -19.09
C LEU A 221 -19.65 7.64 -17.98
N SER A 222 -19.79 8.48 -16.95
CA SER A 222 -20.75 8.27 -15.86
C SER A 222 -22.22 8.25 -16.31
N THR A 223 -22.51 8.78 -17.50
CA THR A 223 -23.86 8.80 -18.09
C THR A 223 -24.19 7.55 -18.90
N LEU A 224 -23.19 6.70 -19.20
CA LEU A 224 -23.37 5.51 -20.03
C LEU A 224 -23.94 4.33 -19.21
N PRO A 225 -24.82 3.51 -19.81
CA PRO A 225 -25.50 2.42 -19.10
C PRO A 225 -24.58 1.24 -18.73
N ASN A 226 -23.44 1.10 -19.40
CA ASN A 226 -22.44 0.07 -19.17
C ASN A 226 -21.21 0.59 -18.39
N THR A 227 -21.42 1.62 -17.56
CA THR A 227 -20.37 2.19 -16.70
C THR A 227 -20.76 2.14 -15.22
N ILE A 228 -19.81 1.73 -14.39
CA ILE A 228 -19.88 1.79 -12.94
C ILE A 228 -18.65 2.54 -12.43
N MET A 229 -18.85 3.57 -11.63
CA MET A 229 -17.77 4.37 -11.08
C MET A 229 -17.80 4.30 -9.57
N LEU A 230 -16.66 3.97 -8.97
CA LEU A 230 -16.49 3.92 -7.53
C LEU A 230 -15.95 5.26 -6.99
N GLU A 231 -16.16 5.49 -5.71
CA GLU A 231 -15.57 6.63 -4.99
C GLU A 231 -14.22 6.20 -4.43
N GLY A 232 -13.15 6.87 -4.85
CA GLY A 232 -11.83 6.79 -4.25
C GLY A 232 -11.59 7.91 -3.24
N ASN A 233 -10.39 7.98 -2.67
CA ASN A 233 -10.10 8.98 -1.66
C ASN A 233 -9.85 10.38 -2.24
N HIS A 234 -9.55 10.50 -3.53
CA HIS A 234 -9.36 11.78 -4.22
C HIS A 234 -10.69 12.44 -4.63
N GLU A 235 -11.77 11.67 -4.83
CA GLU A 235 -13.09 12.21 -5.21
C GLU A 235 -13.68 13.16 -4.16
N ARG A 236 -13.22 13.10 -2.91
CA ARG A 236 -13.57 14.09 -1.87
C ARG A 236 -13.20 15.51 -2.27
N HIS A 237 -12.12 15.69 -3.04
CA HIS A 237 -11.65 17.00 -3.45
C HIS A 237 -12.57 17.60 -4.55
N ILE A 238 -13.07 16.73 -5.44
CA ILE A 238 -14.13 17.07 -6.39
C ILE A 238 -15.39 17.52 -5.64
N ALA A 239 -15.82 16.77 -4.62
CA ALA A 239 -16.97 17.13 -3.81
C ALA A 239 -16.78 18.47 -3.08
N ASN A 240 -15.62 18.68 -2.46
CA ASN A 240 -15.30 19.94 -1.77
C ASN A 240 -15.42 21.15 -2.71
N PHE A 241 -14.89 21.05 -3.94
CA PHE A 241 -15.05 22.09 -4.96
C PHE A 241 -16.51 22.25 -5.41
N ALA A 242 -17.17 21.14 -5.75
CA ALA A 242 -18.52 21.13 -6.30
C ALA A 242 -19.59 21.62 -5.30
N PHE A 243 -19.41 21.38 -4.00
CA PHE A 243 -20.32 21.85 -2.94
C PHE A 243 -19.82 23.12 -2.22
N HIS A 244 -18.63 23.63 -2.57
CA HIS A 244 -18.00 24.78 -1.93
C HIS A 244 -17.80 24.59 -0.41
N THR A 245 -17.24 23.44 -0.02
CA THR A 245 -17.02 23.04 1.39
C THR A 245 -15.57 22.63 1.62
N ASN A 246 -15.03 22.87 2.81
CA ASN A 246 -13.69 22.40 3.25
C ASN A 246 -12.56 22.63 2.22
N LEU A 247 -12.56 23.76 1.52
CA LEU A 247 -11.59 24.06 0.46
C LEU A 247 -10.15 24.14 1.00
N ASP A 248 -9.99 24.48 2.27
CA ASP A 248 -8.74 24.45 3.03
C ASP A 248 -8.10 23.06 3.08
N ARG A 249 -8.91 22.00 3.01
CA ARG A 249 -8.46 20.59 2.95
C ARG A 249 -8.15 20.10 1.53
N SER A 250 -8.39 20.94 0.51
CA SER A 250 -8.19 20.63 -0.91
C SER A 250 -7.24 21.60 -1.61
N LYS A 251 -6.37 22.33 -0.87
CA LYS A 251 -5.52 23.40 -1.44
C LYS A 251 -4.75 23.00 -2.70
N ARG A 252 -4.12 21.82 -2.68
CA ARG A 252 -3.36 21.31 -3.82
C ARG A 252 -4.27 21.04 -5.02
N PHE A 253 -5.34 20.28 -4.84
CA PHE A 253 -6.36 20.05 -5.86
C PHE A 253 -6.92 21.36 -6.45
N MET A 254 -7.17 22.37 -5.61
CA MET A 254 -7.64 23.67 -6.06
C MET A 254 -6.62 24.40 -6.94
N LYS A 255 -5.33 24.33 -6.58
CA LYS A 255 -4.22 24.96 -7.31
C LYS A 255 -3.89 24.23 -8.61
N ASP A 256 -3.73 22.91 -8.54
CA ASP A 256 -3.12 22.12 -9.62
C ASP A 256 -4.17 21.55 -10.59
N VAL A 257 -5.43 21.38 -10.14
CA VAL A 257 -6.51 20.82 -10.96
C VAL A 257 -7.56 21.88 -11.30
N VAL A 258 -8.17 22.48 -10.28
CA VAL A 258 -9.33 23.38 -10.50
C VAL A 258 -8.92 24.67 -11.19
N ALA A 259 -7.88 25.36 -10.69
CA ALA A 259 -7.49 26.67 -11.23
C ALA A 259 -7.15 26.63 -12.73
N PRO A 260 -6.38 25.65 -13.25
CA PRO A 260 -6.16 25.50 -14.69
C PRO A 260 -7.44 25.26 -15.49
N ILE A 261 -8.38 24.46 -14.96
CA ILE A 261 -9.63 24.13 -15.64
C ILE A 261 -10.53 25.36 -15.77
N VAL A 262 -10.65 26.16 -14.71
CA VAL A 262 -11.60 27.28 -14.66
C VAL A 262 -11.01 28.64 -15.04
N LYS A 263 -9.70 28.71 -15.33
CA LYS A 263 -8.98 29.97 -15.60
C LYS A 263 -9.69 30.88 -16.61
N ASP A 264 -10.23 30.28 -17.67
CA ASP A 264 -10.86 31.00 -18.79
C ASP A 264 -12.40 30.93 -18.75
N MET A 265 -12.98 30.49 -17.61
CA MET A 265 -14.43 30.38 -17.42
C MET A 265 -15.01 31.61 -16.73
N THR A 266 -16.19 32.03 -17.16
CA THR A 266 -17.03 32.97 -16.43
C THR A 266 -17.57 32.34 -15.14
N LYS A 267 -17.99 33.18 -14.18
CA LYS A 267 -18.63 32.72 -12.95
C LYS A 267 -19.83 31.79 -13.21
N LYS A 268 -20.64 32.07 -14.24
CA LYS A 268 -21.81 31.25 -14.60
C LYS A 268 -21.40 29.87 -15.11
N GLU A 269 -20.32 29.78 -15.89
CA GLU A 269 -19.80 28.50 -16.38
C GLU A 269 -19.22 27.67 -15.23
N VAL A 270 -18.51 28.30 -14.29
CA VAL A 270 -18.04 27.62 -13.06
C VAL A 270 -19.21 27.08 -12.24
N GLU A 271 -20.27 27.86 -12.06
CA GLU A 271 -21.49 27.40 -11.37
C GLU A 271 -22.18 26.24 -12.11
N SER A 272 -22.13 26.21 -13.44
CA SER A 272 -22.62 25.08 -14.25
C SER A 272 -21.76 23.84 -14.05
N LEU A 273 -20.44 23.97 -14.16
CA LEU A 273 -19.50 22.87 -13.92
C LEU A 273 -19.68 22.28 -12.52
N GLN A 274 -19.83 23.11 -11.50
CA GLN A 274 -20.11 22.65 -10.14
C GLN A 274 -21.43 21.87 -10.05
N ARG A 275 -22.48 22.25 -10.79
CA ARG A 275 -23.75 21.50 -10.84
C ARG A 275 -23.53 20.11 -11.44
N GLU A 276 -22.81 20.03 -12.55
CA GLU A 276 -22.52 18.77 -13.22
C GLU A 276 -21.63 17.86 -12.37
N LEU A 277 -20.59 18.42 -11.74
CA LEU A 277 -19.72 17.69 -10.80
C LEU A 277 -20.49 17.16 -9.57
N ARG A 278 -21.51 17.88 -9.09
CA ARG A 278 -22.39 17.36 -8.03
C ARG A 278 -23.21 16.16 -8.50
N LEU A 279 -23.66 16.14 -9.76
CA LEU A 279 -24.36 14.98 -10.34
C LEU A 279 -23.41 13.80 -10.52
N PHE A 280 -22.23 14.06 -11.09
CA PHE A 280 -21.16 13.07 -11.23
C PHE A 280 -20.79 12.45 -9.88
N TYR A 281 -20.44 13.27 -8.88
CA TYR A 281 -20.07 12.76 -7.55
C TYR A 281 -21.19 11.94 -6.90
N LYS A 282 -22.46 12.34 -7.06
CA LYS A 282 -23.60 11.58 -6.53
C LYS A 282 -23.81 10.22 -7.22
N SER A 283 -23.33 10.05 -8.45
CA SER A 283 -23.41 8.78 -9.18
C SER A 283 -22.39 7.73 -8.67
N LEU A 284 -21.32 8.19 -8.02
CA LEU A 284 -20.24 7.32 -7.54
C LEU A 284 -20.72 6.38 -6.44
N ARG A 285 -20.34 5.11 -6.57
CA ARG A 285 -20.68 4.04 -5.64
C ARG A 285 -19.53 3.77 -4.67
N GLN A 286 -19.84 3.26 -3.49
CA GLN A 286 -18.81 2.92 -2.49
C GLN A 286 -18.06 1.60 -2.79
N CYS A 287 -18.73 0.66 -3.45
CA CYS A 287 -18.20 -0.62 -3.91
C CYS A 287 -19.20 -1.23 -4.92
N TYR A 288 -18.79 -2.30 -5.59
CA TYR A 288 -19.65 -3.01 -6.54
C TYR A 288 -19.50 -4.53 -6.45
N PRO A 289 -20.39 -5.22 -5.70
CA PRO A 289 -20.47 -6.67 -5.69
C PRO A 289 -21.27 -7.18 -6.89
N PHE A 290 -20.75 -8.17 -7.60
CA PHE A 290 -21.43 -8.81 -8.72
C PHE A 290 -21.11 -10.29 -8.85
N SER A 291 -21.94 -11.03 -9.57
CA SER A 291 -21.68 -12.39 -10.00
C SER A 291 -21.58 -12.46 -11.53
N PHE A 292 -20.60 -13.20 -12.02
CA PHE A 292 -20.36 -13.38 -13.44
C PHE A 292 -19.89 -14.82 -13.69
N HIS A 293 -20.63 -15.56 -14.53
CA HIS A 293 -20.36 -16.96 -14.87
C HIS A 293 -20.10 -17.86 -13.64
N GLY A 294 -20.95 -17.74 -12.61
CA GLY A 294 -20.90 -18.59 -11.41
C GLY A 294 -19.88 -18.17 -10.35
N LYS A 295 -19.06 -17.13 -10.59
CA LYS A 295 -18.13 -16.57 -9.61
C LYS A 295 -18.63 -15.24 -9.07
N LYS A 296 -18.32 -14.95 -7.80
CA LYS A 296 -18.65 -13.67 -7.14
C LYS A 296 -17.41 -12.79 -7.07
N TYR A 297 -17.59 -11.51 -7.36
CA TYR A 297 -16.54 -10.49 -7.36
C TYR A 297 -16.97 -9.28 -6.54
N LEU A 298 -16.05 -8.69 -5.80
CA LEU A 298 -16.24 -7.45 -5.06
C LEU A 298 -15.19 -6.44 -5.50
N VAL A 299 -15.65 -5.35 -6.15
CA VAL A 299 -14.78 -4.23 -6.51
C VAL A 299 -14.88 -3.13 -5.47
N SER A 300 -13.75 -2.65 -4.98
CA SER A 300 -13.64 -1.51 -4.05
C SER A 300 -12.43 -0.65 -4.41
N HIS A 301 -12.26 0.52 -3.82
CA HIS A 301 -11.05 1.31 -4.05
C HIS A 301 -9.88 0.79 -3.20
N GLY A 302 -10.08 0.63 -1.88
CA GLY A 302 -9.00 0.38 -0.92
C GLY A 302 -8.72 -1.07 -0.52
N GLY A 303 -9.61 -2.01 -0.83
CA GLY A 303 -9.48 -3.42 -0.42
C GLY A 303 -9.78 -3.68 1.06
N LEU A 304 -10.40 -4.82 1.34
CA LEU A 304 -10.84 -5.29 2.65
C LEU A 304 -9.98 -6.46 3.13
N SER A 305 -10.02 -6.73 4.43
CA SER A 305 -9.41 -7.94 5.02
C SER A 305 -10.30 -9.17 4.89
N TYR A 306 -11.62 -9.01 4.92
CA TYR A 306 -12.63 -10.06 4.70
C TYR A 306 -13.98 -9.40 4.35
N VAL A 307 -15.02 -10.19 4.05
CA VAL A 307 -16.33 -9.68 3.63
C VAL A 307 -17.43 -10.12 4.61
N PRO A 308 -17.62 -9.40 5.73
CA PRO A 308 -18.77 -9.61 6.62
C PRO A 308 -20.07 -9.09 5.98
N ASN A 309 -21.15 -9.00 6.75
CA ASN A 309 -22.35 -8.28 6.29
C ASN A 309 -21.96 -6.85 5.88
N MET A 310 -21.99 -6.60 4.57
CA MET A 310 -21.41 -5.39 3.99
C MET A 310 -22.17 -4.13 4.41
N THR A 311 -23.43 -4.24 4.82
CA THR A 311 -24.23 -3.11 5.33
C THR A 311 -23.55 -2.41 6.51
N PHE A 312 -22.87 -3.16 7.36
CA PHE A 312 -22.20 -2.64 8.55
C PHE A 312 -20.77 -2.15 8.31
N ILE A 313 -20.23 -2.35 7.11
CA ILE A 313 -18.90 -1.85 6.76
C ILE A 313 -19.01 -0.36 6.42
N ALA A 314 -18.23 0.46 7.13
CA ALA A 314 -18.15 1.88 6.86
C ALA A 314 -17.66 2.15 5.44
N THR A 315 -18.22 3.16 4.79
CA THR A 315 -17.78 3.56 3.43
C THR A 315 -16.29 3.91 3.41
N SER A 316 -15.79 4.55 4.46
CA SER A 316 -14.38 4.89 4.59
C SER A 316 -13.45 3.67 4.53
N THR A 317 -13.91 2.47 4.89
CA THR A 317 -13.13 1.24 4.77
C THR A 317 -13.05 0.76 3.32
N PHE A 318 -14.13 0.84 2.53
CA PHE A 318 -14.08 0.54 1.10
C PHE A 318 -13.21 1.53 0.32
N ILE A 319 -13.14 2.78 0.78
CA ILE A 319 -12.34 3.84 0.18
C ILE A 319 -10.87 3.71 0.61
N ASN A 320 -10.57 3.84 1.90
CA ASN A 320 -9.18 3.91 2.36
C ASN A 320 -8.51 2.53 2.50
N GLY A 321 -9.29 1.46 2.58
CA GLY A 321 -8.84 0.08 2.78
C GLY A 321 -8.56 -0.30 4.24
N PHE A 322 -8.22 -1.57 4.48
CA PHE A 322 -7.88 -2.09 5.82
C PHE A 322 -6.39 -2.03 6.16
N GLY A 323 -6.03 -1.45 7.31
CA GLY A 323 -4.63 -1.40 7.79
C GLY A 323 -3.79 -0.30 7.10
N ALA A 324 -2.49 -0.29 7.39
CA ALA A 324 -1.54 0.64 6.76
C ALA A 324 -1.29 0.30 5.28
N TYR A 325 -0.72 1.23 4.51
CA TYR A 325 -0.39 1.02 3.09
C TYR A 325 0.51 -0.20 2.82
N GLU A 326 1.38 -0.56 3.77
CA GLU A 326 2.30 -1.72 3.66
C GLU A 326 1.64 -3.06 4.05
N THR A 327 0.39 -3.03 4.50
CA THR A 327 -0.31 -4.24 4.92
C THR A 327 -0.48 -5.15 3.71
N ASN A 328 0.04 -6.38 3.77
CA ASN A 328 -0.17 -7.38 2.74
C ASN A 328 -1.62 -7.87 2.79
N ILE A 329 -2.51 -7.05 2.24
CA ILE A 329 -3.95 -7.29 2.24
C ILE A 329 -4.31 -8.55 1.45
N ALA A 330 -3.53 -8.87 0.40
CA ALA A 330 -3.75 -10.06 -0.40
C ALA A 330 -3.62 -11.33 0.44
N ASN A 331 -2.53 -11.47 1.20
CA ASN A 331 -2.34 -12.64 2.07
C ASN A 331 -3.43 -12.74 3.16
N ILE A 332 -3.80 -11.60 3.77
CA ILE A 332 -4.86 -11.57 4.79
C ILE A 332 -6.19 -12.00 4.19
N TYR A 333 -6.53 -11.47 3.01
CA TYR A 333 -7.79 -11.77 2.33
C TYR A 333 -7.86 -13.22 1.87
N ASP A 334 -6.77 -13.76 1.30
CA ASP A 334 -6.69 -15.16 0.87
C ASP A 334 -6.90 -16.12 2.05
N THR A 335 -6.21 -15.86 3.17
CA THR A 335 -6.38 -16.64 4.41
C THR A 335 -7.84 -16.62 4.88
N ASN A 336 -8.46 -15.43 4.91
CA ASN A 336 -9.85 -15.28 5.34
C ASN A 336 -10.85 -15.88 4.34
N TYR A 337 -10.53 -15.87 3.04
CA TYR A 337 -11.33 -16.50 2.01
C TYR A 337 -11.36 -18.01 2.21
N GLU A 338 -10.20 -18.62 2.45
CA GLU A 338 -10.08 -20.07 2.71
C GLU A 338 -10.77 -20.48 4.03
N GLN A 339 -10.92 -19.56 4.97
CA GLN A 339 -11.71 -19.72 6.20
C GLN A 339 -13.22 -19.45 6.00
N GLY A 340 -13.69 -19.13 4.79
CA GLY A 340 -15.10 -18.89 4.50
C GLY A 340 -15.62 -17.52 4.97
N MET A 341 -14.75 -16.59 5.36
CA MET A 341 -15.13 -15.28 5.91
C MET A 341 -15.42 -14.22 4.83
N CYS A 342 -15.22 -14.56 3.56
CA CYS A 342 -15.32 -13.63 2.43
C CYS A 342 -16.60 -13.77 1.60
N GLN A 343 -17.58 -14.57 2.05
CA GLN A 343 -18.83 -14.84 1.30
C GLN A 343 -18.57 -15.21 -0.17
N ASP A 344 -17.49 -15.95 -0.42
CA ASP A 344 -16.99 -16.39 -1.73
C ASP A 344 -16.64 -15.28 -2.73
N PHE A 345 -16.53 -14.02 -2.29
CA PHE A 345 -16.14 -12.92 -3.15
C PHE A 345 -14.65 -12.94 -3.47
N ILE A 346 -14.31 -12.87 -4.75
CA ILE A 346 -12.97 -12.51 -5.23
C ILE A 346 -12.87 -10.99 -5.20
N GLN A 347 -11.88 -10.44 -4.50
CA GLN A 347 -11.68 -9.01 -4.37
C GLN A 347 -10.80 -8.44 -5.48
N ILE A 348 -11.20 -7.28 -6.00
CA ILE A 348 -10.39 -6.47 -6.91
C ILE A 348 -10.41 -5.02 -6.39
N HIS A 349 -9.24 -4.39 -6.29
CA HIS A 349 -9.14 -3.03 -5.74
C HIS A 349 -8.09 -2.16 -6.43
N GLY A 350 -8.32 -0.85 -6.45
CA GLY A 350 -7.49 0.13 -7.18
C GLY A 350 -6.25 0.63 -6.44
N HIS A 351 -6.31 0.69 -5.11
CA HIS A 351 -5.32 1.42 -4.29
C HIS A 351 -4.28 0.51 -3.61
N ARG A 352 -3.18 1.14 -3.16
CA ARG A 352 -2.14 0.70 -2.19
C ARG A 352 -0.87 0.02 -2.74
N GLY A 353 -0.84 -0.43 -3.98
CA GLY A 353 0.39 -0.94 -4.61
C GLY A 353 0.92 -2.23 -3.98
N VAL A 354 0.01 -3.14 -3.61
CA VAL A 354 0.32 -4.41 -2.94
C VAL A 354 0.38 -5.58 -3.93
N PRO A 355 1.12 -6.66 -3.64
CA PRO A 355 1.13 -7.85 -4.49
C PRO A 355 -0.27 -8.47 -4.63
N ASP A 356 -0.50 -9.18 -5.73
CA ASP A 356 -1.70 -9.99 -5.91
C ASP A 356 -1.65 -11.24 -5.02
N GLY A 357 -2.83 -11.71 -4.64
CA GLY A 357 -3.08 -13.01 -4.03
C GLY A 357 -3.85 -13.93 -4.96
N LYS A 358 -4.35 -15.04 -4.41
CA LYS A 358 -5.21 -16.01 -5.10
C LYS A 358 -6.63 -15.49 -5.28
N TYR A 359 -7.14 -14.71 -4.32
CA TYR A 359 -8.50 -14.20 -4.27
C TYR A 359 -8.59 -12.67 -4.10
N SER A 360 -7.44 -11.97 -4.07
CA SER A 360 -7.39 -10.50 -3.96
C SER A 360 -6.39 -9.91 -4.95
N PHE A 361 -6.87 -9.04 -5.83
CA PHE A 361 -6.07 -8.46 -6.92
C PHE A 361 -5.99 -6.93 -6.80
N CYS A 362 -4.78 -6.37 -6.90
CA CYS A 362 -4.53 -4.94 -6.80
C CYS A 362 -4.23 -4.32 -8.17
N LEU A 363 -4.98 -3.29 -8.55
CA LEU A 363 -4.86 -2.55 -9.81
C LEU A 363 -4.09 -1.24 -9.68
N GLU A 364 -3.38 -1.03 -8.56
CA GLU A 364 -2.46 0.10 -8.43
C GLU A 364 -1.22 -0.15 -9.29
N GLY A 365 -0.91 0.78 -10.16
CA GLY A 365 0.23 0.71 -11.07
C GLY A 365 1.02 2.01 -11.18
N GLU A 366 0.69 3.01 -10.36
CA GLU A 366 1.40 4.30 -10.25
C GLU A 366 1.52 4.99 -11.61
N VAL A 367 0.41 4.95 -12.35
CA VAL A 367 0.27 5.47 -13.72
C VAL A 367 0.70 6.94 -13.82
N GLU A 368 0.50 7.73 -12.75
CA GLU A 368 0.86 9.15 -12.70
C GLU A 368 2.37 9.41 -12.72
N PHE A 369 3.19 8.39 -12.46
CA PHE A 369 4.65 8.48 -12.41
C PHE A 369 5.35 7.73 -13.56
N GLY A 370 4.61 7.43 -14.62
CA GLY A 370 5.11 6.66 -15.76
C GLY A 370 5.01 5.15 -15.60
N GLY A 371 4.29 4.69 -14.57
CA GLY A 371 3.93 3.29 -14.38
C GLY A 371 2.85 2.83 -15.37
N GLU A 372 1.99 1.91 -14.93
CA GLU A 372 0.96 1.31 -15.77
C GLU A 372 -0.44 1.61 -15.27
N LEU A 373 -1.35 1.96 -16.18
CA LEU A 373 -2.78 1.83 -15.91
C LEU A 373 -3.16 0.35 -15.96
N LYS A 374 -3.36 -0.25 -14.79
CA LYS A 374 -3.73 -1.66 -14.69
C LYS A 374 -5.24 -1.85 -14.79
N TYR A 375 -5.63 -2.92 -15.46
CA TYR A 375 -7.01 -3.34 -15.55
C TYR A 375 -7.13 -4.87 -15.61
N ILE A 376 -8.30 -5.39 -15.23
CA ILE A 376 -8.65 -6.79 -15.36
C ILE A 376 -9.81 -6.94 -16.34
N ASP A 377 -9.67 -7.88 -17.26
CA ASP A 377 -10.75 -8.37 -18.10
C ASP A 377 -11.24 -9.73 -17.61
N ILE A 378 -12.54 -9.82 -17.41
CA ILE A 378 -13.23 -11.06 -17.03
C ILE A 378 -14.20 -11.42 -18.15
N THR A 379 -14.07 -12.63 -18.69
CA THR A 379 -15.01 -13.24 -19.64
C THR A 379 -15.59 -14.52 -19.06
N ALA A 380 -16.36 -15.28 -19.85
CA ALA A 380 -16.85 -16.60 -19.44
C ALA A 380 -15.72 -17.58 -19.06
N ASN A 381 -14.57 -17.48 -19.73
CA ASN A 381 -13.50 -18.47 -19.65
C ASN A 381 -12.18 -17.90 -19.14
N THR A 382 -12.02 -16.58 -19.10
CA THR A 382 -10.74 -15.94 -18.79
C THR A 382 -10.87 -14.90 -17.69
N PHE A 383 -9.77 -14.77 -16.94
CA PHE A 383 -9.52 -13.71 -15.98
C PHE A 383 -8.10 -13.22 -16.25
N THR A 384 -7.95 -12.06 -16.88
CA THR A 384 -6.66 -11.57 -17.36
C THR A 384 -6.40 -10.19 -16.81
N LYS A 385 -5.28 -10.03 -16.12
CA LYS A 385 -4.77 -8.74 -15.66
C LYS A 385 -3.79 -8.19 -16.70
N ASN A 386 -3.98 -6.94 -17.09
CA ASN A 386 -3.20 -6.24 -18.09
C ASN A 386 -2.72 -4.88 -17.55
N GLY A 387 -1.72 -4.30 -18.19
CA GLY A 387 -1.19 -2.97 -17.90
C GLY A 387 -0.97 -2.17 -19.18
N ILE A 388 -1.25 -0.88 -19.14
CA ILE A 388 -0.88 0.08 -20.20
C ILE A 388 0.12 1.04 -19.62
N LYS A 389 1.36 0.99 -20.12
CA LYS A 389 2.40 1.92 -19.73
C LYS A 389 1.99 3.36 -20.08
N ASN A 390 2.21 4.28 -19.15
CA ASN A 390 1.98 5.70 -19.37
C ASN A 390 3.27 6.42 -19.75
N ASP A 391 3.38 6.90 -20.98
CA ASP A 391 4.50 7.73 -21.42
C ASP A 391 4.21 9.24 -21.30
N VAL A 392 2.98 9.62 -20.92
CA VAL A 392 2.51 10.99 -20.76
C VAL A 392 2.36 11.31 -19.27
N TYR A 393 3.47 11.66 -18.63
CA TYR A 393 3.52 12.01 -17.22
C TYR A 393 4.52 13.14 -16.95
N ASP A 394 4.46 13.72 -15.76
CA ASP A 394 5.40 14.74 -15.32
C ASP A 394 6.77 14.11 -14.98
N LYS A 395 7.71 14.18 -15.93
CA LYS A 395 9.08 13.67 -15.75
C LYS A 395 9.86 14.44 -14.67
N ASP A 396 9.45 15.68 -14.39
CA ASP A 396 10.05 16.54 -13.37
C ASP A 396 9.24 16.57 -12.07
N TYR A 397 8.30 15.64 -11.87
CA TYR A 397 7.42 15.57 -10.70
C TYR A 397 8.19 15.71 -9.38
N MET A 398 9.34 15.04 -9.26
CA MET A 398 10.18 15.11 -8.06
C MET A 398 10.74 16.51 -7.82
N ARG A 399 11.10 17.25 -8.89
CA ARG A 399 11.54 18.65 -8.80
C ARG A 399 10.39 19.54 -8.36
N HIS A 400 9.22 19.38 -8.96
CA HIS A 400 8.02 20.14 -8.60
C HIS A 400 7.56 19.86 -7.16
N GLU A 401 7.59 18.60 -6.70
CA GLU A 401 7.31 18.26 -5.31
C GLU A 401 8.29 18.97 -4.38
N PHE A 402 9.59 18.90 -4.67
CA PHE A 402 10.62 19.57 -3.89
C PHE A 402 10.38 21.09 -3.81
N GLN A 403 10.11 21.76 -4.94
CA GLN A 403 9.85 23.20 -4.98
C GLN A 403 8.59 23.61 -4.20
N ASN A 404 7.58 22.73 -4.13
CA ASN A 404 6.34 22.98 -3.39
C ASN A 404 6.45 22.63 -1.89
N MET A 405 7.57 22.05 -1.44
CA MET A 405 7.76 21.76 -0.02
C MET A 405 7.92 23.05 0.80
N THR A 406 7.29 23.07 1.97
CA THR A 406 7.46 24.16 2.94
C THR A 406 8.61 23.90 3.91
N GLN A 407 9.05 22.65 4.03
CA GLN A 407 10.16 22.23 4.88
C GLN A 407 11.00 21.20 4.13
N HIS A 408 12.32 21.39 4.19
CA HIS A 408 13.29 20.48 3.59
C HIS A 408 14.05 19.73 4.70
N ILE A 409 14.17 18.41 4.54
CA ILE A 409 15.01 17.50 5.31
C ILE A 409 16.49 17.84 5.11
N ILE A 410 16.90 18.10 3.87
CA ILE A 410 18.27 18.53 3.54
C ILE A 410 18.28 19.72 2.58
N PHE A 411 19.34 20.51 2.64
CA PHE A 411 19.56 21.64 1.74
C PHE A 411 21.07 21.83 1.51
N THR A 412 21.55 21.29 0.40
CA THR A 412 22.93 21.34 -0.10
C THR A 412 23.02 22.31 -1.30
N GLN A 413 24.23 22.62 -1.78
CA GLN A 413 24.42 23.41 -3.00
C GLN A 413 23.97 22.67 -4.27
N ASN A 414 23.84 21.34 -4.22
CA ASN A 414 23.42 20.52 -5.35
C ASN A 414 21.90 20.29 -5.34
N GLU A 415 21.21 20.80 -6.36
CA GLU A 415 19.74 20.72 -6.48
C GLU A 415 19.25 19.27 -6.62
N ASP A 416 19.92 18.44 -7.43
CA ASP A 416 19.52 17.05 -7.66
C ASP A 416 19.59 16.22 -6.37
N ILE A 417 20.62 16.46 -5.55
CA ILE A 417 20.73 15.86 -4.22
C ILE A 417 19.60 16.32 -3.31
N ASN A 418 19.24 17.60 -3.36
CA ASN A 418 18.12 18.10 -2.57
C ASN A 418 16.81 17.45 -3.00
N ILE A 419 16.56 17.30 -4.31
CA ILE A 419 15.37 16.63 -4.84
C ILE A 419 15.30 15.17 -4.35
N ILE A 420 16.41 14.43 -4.43
CA ILE A 420 16.49 13.04 -3.98
C ILE A 420 16.31 12.94 -2.46
N GLY A 421 17.10 13.68 -1.68
CA GLY A 421 17.13 13.55 -0.22
C GLY A 421 15.88 14.07 0.49
N ASN A 422 15.09 14.93 -0.17
CA ASN A 422 13.80 15.40 0.36
C ASN A 422 12.61 14.56 -0.11
N SER A 423 12.83 13.60 -1.00
CA SER A 423 11.80 12.64 -1.38
C SER A 423 11.30 11.84 -0.18
N LYS A 424 9.99 11.62 -0.09
CA LYS A 424 9.38 10.69 0.90
C LYS A 424 9.86 9.24 0.72
N LEU A 425 10.51 8.95 -0.40
CA LEU A 425 11.04 7.63 -0.75
C LEU A 425 12.47 7.43 -0.25
N VAL A 426 13.16 8.47 0.21
CA VAL A 426 14.54 8.42 0.66
C VAL A 426 14.62 8.68 2.17
N LYS A 427 15.34 7.79 2.86
CA LYS A 427 15.79 7.95 4.23
C LYS A 427 17.16 8.63 4.21
N VAL A 428 17.24 9.78 4.85
CA VAL A 428 18.49 10.51 5.05
C VAL A 428 19.04 10.18 6.44
N LYS A 429 20.33 9.86 6.52
CA LYS A 429 21.06 9.71 7.79
C LYS A 429 22.29 10.61 7.78
N GLN A 430 22.49 11.41 8.83
CA GLN A 430 23.74 12.12 9.02
C GLN A 430 24.85 11.14 9.42
N CYS A 431 26.01 11.28 8.81
CA CYS A 431 27.15 10.38 8.95
C CYS A 431 28.44 11.22 9.11
N PHE A 432 29.36 10.75 9.95
CA PHE A 432 30.70 11.32 10.05
C PHE A 432 31.50 11.03 8.76
N PRO A 433 32.38 11.94 8.28
CA PRO A 433 32.72 13.25 8.84
C PRO A 433 31.65 14.33 8.60
N ASN A 434 31.34 14.64 7.35
CA ASN A 434 30.36 15.67 6.97
C ASN A 434 29.41 15.15 5.87
N LEU A 435 28.79 13.99 6.09
CA LEU A 435 28.03 13.30 5.05
C LEU A 435 26.55 13.16 5.37
N TYR A 436 25.72 13.22 4.33
CA TYR A 436 24.40 12.60 4.31
C TYR A 436 24.50 11.25 3.60
N SER A 437 24.02 10.18 4.24
CA SER A 437 23.74 8.92 3.58
C SER A 437 22.30 8.93 3.08
N LEU A 438 22.11 8.75 1.77
CA LEU A 438 20.81 8.70 1.11
C LEU A 438 20.50 7.25 0.77
N ASN A 439 19.45 6.71 1.37
CA ASN A 439 19.02 5.32 1.15
C ASN A 439 17.52 5.22 0.92
N PHE A 440 17.07 4.32 0.06
CA PHE A 440 15.64 4.08 -0.11
C PHE A 440 14.96 3.62 1.18
N THR A 441 13.76 4.12 1.40
CA THR A 441 12.82 3.55 2.37
C THR A 441 12.34 2.18 1.88
N SER A 442 11.88 1.31 2.81
CA SER A 442 11.26 0.03 2.45
C SER A 442 10.10 0.19 1.46
N ARG A 443 9.42 1.35 1.49
CA ARG A 443 8.28 1.69 0.62
C ARG A 443 8.61 1.63 -0.87
N VAL A 444 9.82 2.01 -1.26
CA VAL A 444 10.30 1.96 -2.65
C VAL A 444 10.34 0.52 -3.18
N PHE A 445 10.70 -0.42 -2.29
CA PHE A 445 10.74 -1.83 -2.61
C PHE A 445 9.34 -2.45 -2.69
N HIS A 446 8.41 -2.04 -1.82
CA HIS A 446 7.06 -2.59 -1.78
C HIS A 446 6.17 -2.08 -2.92
N LYS A 447 6.30 -0.79 -3.26
CA LYS A 447 5.43 -0.13 -4.23
C LYS A 447 5.94 -0.16 -5.68
N ARG A 448 7.17 -0.63 -5.91
CA ARG A 448 7.82 -0.59 -7.23
C ARG A 448 8.02 0.84 -7.77
N LEU A 449 8.08 1.84 -6.89
CA LEU A 449 8.39 3.26 -7.15
C LEU A 449 9.84 3.48 -7.58
N TRP A 450 10.25 3.00 -8.75
CA TRP A 450 11.60 3.18 -9.26
C TRP A 450 11.58 4.13 -10.45
N ASN A 451 11.66 5.43 -10.18
CA ASN A 451 12.01 6.45 -11.17
C ASN A 451 13.53 6.64 -11.25
N GLU A 452 14.03 7.32 -12.29
CA GLU A 452 15.47 7.57 -12.53
C GLU A 452 16.19 8.04 -11.24
N SER A 453 15.58 8.94 -10.48
CA SER A 453 16.14 9.48 -9.23
C SER A 453 16.25 8.45 -8.09
N THR A 454 15.30 7.50 -8.03
CA THR A 454 15.26 6.45 -6.99
C THR A 454 16.06 5.20 -7.33
N VAL A 455 16.86 5.16 -8.40
CA VAL A 455 17.82 4.05 -8.60
C VAL A 455 19.20 4.44 -8.04
N HIS A 456 19.45 5.73 -7.85
CA HIS A 456 20.73 6.32 -7.46
C HIS A 456 21.04 6.29 -5.95
N ALA A 457 20.04 6.34 -5.06
CA ALA A 457 20.22 6.37 -3.60
C ALA A 457 20.38 4.98 -2.94
N ARG A 458 21.31 4.14 -3.43
CA ARG A 458 21.76 2.91 -2.75
C ARG A 458 23.24 3.03 -2.40
N GLY A 459 23.56 3.20 -1.11
CA GLY A 459 24.95 3.41 -0.71
C GLY A 459 25.52 4.71 -1.26
N LEU A 460 24.70 5.76 -1.31
CA LEU A 460 25.08 7.09 -1.77
C LEU A 460 25.35 8.00 -0.57
N PHE A 461 26.56 8.55 -0.50
CA PHE A 461 26.98 9.49 0.53
C PHE A 461 27.45 10.79 -0.09
N VAL A 462 26.86 11.89 0.35
CA VAL A 462 27.08 13.22 -0.21
C VAL A 462 27.53 14.18 0.88
N ASP A 463 28.37 15.16 0.53
CA ASP A 463 28.73 16.23 1.45
C ASP A 463 27.50 17.03 1.88
N ARG A 464 27.39 17.34 3.19
CA ARG A 464 26.20 18.03 3.73
C ARG A 464 26.07 19.48 3.29
N ILE A 465 27.15 20.09 2.80
CA ILE A 465 27.18 21.49 2.36
C ILE A 465 27.09 21.54 0.83
N THR A 466 28.03 20.92 0.12
CA THR A 466 28.10 21.03 -1.34
C THR A 466 27.12 20.11 -2.04
N GLY A 467 26.81 18.95 -1.44
CA GLY A 467 26.05 17.88 -2.10
C GLY A 467 26.91 17.06 -3.06
N ASP A 468 28.23 17.25 -3.08
CA ASP A 468 29.10 16.41 -3.90
C ASP A 468 29.05 14.97 -3.42
N VAL A 469 28.99 14.03 -4.36
CA VAL A 469 29.12 12.60 -4.04
C VAL A 469 30.53 12.34 -3.54
N LYS A 470 30.65 11.77 -2.34
CA LYS A 470 31.94 11.44 -1.69
C LYS A 470 32.16 9.94 -1.55
N LEU A 471 31.08 9.18 -1.39
CA LEU A 471 31.11 7.72 -1.46
C LEU A 471 29.87 7.24 -2.22
N ARG A 472 30.02 6.20 -3.03
CA ARG A 472 28.91 5.65 -3.80
C ARG A 472 29.05 4.15 -4.03
N SER A 473 27.91 3.46 -4.11
CA SER A 473 27.79 2.08 -4.60
C SER A 473 26.97 2.02 -5.90
N TYR A 474 26.70 0.80 -6.37
CA TYR A 474 25.88 0.50 -7.56
C TYR A 474 24.54 1.24 -7.56
N ASN A 475 24.06 1.64 -8.75
CA ASN A 475 22.61 1.79 -8.88
C ASN A 475 21.95 0.44 -8.58
N LYS A 476 20.76 0.46 -8.00
CA LYS A 476 20.06 -0.76 -7.58
C LYS A 476 19.75 -1.67 -8.78
N PHE A 477 20.26 -2.91 -8.73
CA PHE A 477 19.87 -3.99 -9.63
C PHE A 477 19.06 -5.10 -8.95
N PHE A 478 18.25 -5.80 -9.75
CA PHE A 478 17.21 -6.75 -9.33
C PHE A 478 17.59 -8.20 -9.64
N ASN A 479 16.88 -9.17 -9.04
CA ASN A 479 17.04 -10.58 -9.40
C ASN A 479 16.40 -10.88 -10.77
N LEU A 480 16.81 -11.98 -11.40
CA LEU A 480 16.12 -12.52 -12.57
C LEU A 480 14.63 -12.79 -12.24
N GLY A 481 13.75 -12.42 -13.17
CA GLY A 481 12.29 -12.52 -13.04
C GLY A 481 11.64 -11.55 -12.05
N GLU A 482 12.40 -10.64 -11.41
CA GLU A 482 11.85 -9.68 -10.46
C GLU A 482 11.20 -8.47 -11.16
N ARG A 483 11.65 -8.14 -12.37
CA ARG A 483 11.22 -6.99 -13.18
C ARG A 483 10.97 -7.38 -14.63
N PRO A 484 10.14 -6.64 -15.37
CA PRO A 484 9.95 -6.87 -16.81
C PRO A 484 11.28 -6.97 -17.57
N GLU A 485 12.24 -6.07 -17.29
CA GLU A 485 13.57 -6.09 -17.93
C GLU A 485 14.51 -7.21 -17.45
N THR A 486 14.15 -7.92 -16.37
CA THR A 486 14.91 -9.09 -15.87
C THR A 486 14.18 -10.41 -16.06
N GLU A 487 12.98 -10.42 -16.65
CA GLU A 487 12.28 -11.63 -17.09
C GLU A 487 13.04 -12.30 -18.24
N LEU A 488 13.13 -13.63 -18.22
CA LEU A 488 13.93 -14.39 -19.20
C LEU A 488 13.59 -14.04 -20.65
N ASP A 489 12.30 -13.91 -20.97
CA ASP A 489 11.82 -13.59 -22.32
C ASP A 489 12.25 -12.19 -22.79
N ASN A 490 12.36 -11.24 -21.86
CA ASN A 490 12.77 -9.85 -22.15
C ASN A 490 14.28 -9.63 -21.99
N LEU A 491 14.97 -10.53 -21.29
CA LEU A 491 16.38 -10.40 -20.95
C LEU A 491 17.26 -10.38 -22.21
N ALA A 492 16.88 -11.14 -23.24
CA ALA A 492 17.54 -11.15 -24.54
C ALA A 492 17.57 -9.76 -25.22
N ASN A 493 16.52 -8.96 -25.02
CA ASN A 493 16.44 -7.59 -25.55
C ASN A 493 17.13 -6.56 -24.64
N THR A 494 17.45 -6.95 -23.40
CA THR A 494 17.99 -6.05 -22.38
C THR A 494 19.51 -6.14 -22.27
N LEU A 495 20.06 -7.35 -22.40
CA LEU A 495 21.48 -7.63 -22.24
C LEU A 495 22.31 -7.17 -23.44
N SER A 496 23.46 -6.61 -23.13
CA SER A 496 24.50 -6.27 -24.10
C SER A 496 25.68 -7.21 -23.90
N PHE A 497 25.95 -8.04 -24.90
CA PHE A 497 27.05 -9.00 -24.85
C PHE A 497 28.41 -8.33 -25.13
N PRO A 498 29.53 -8.92 -24.67
CA PRO A 498 29.59 -10.11 -23.81
C PRO A 498 29.16 -9.81 -22.37
N VAL A 499 28.63 -10.83 -21.68
CA VAL A 499 28.19 -10.75 -20.28
C VAL A 499 29.18 -11.52 -19.41
N GLU A 500 29.63 -10.89 -18.32
CA GLU A 500 30.43 -11.53 -17.29
C GLU A 500 29.52 -12.14 -16.22
N ILE A 501 29.80 -13.40 -15.88
CA ILE A 501 29.19 -14.10 -14.76
C ILE A 501 30.19 -14.08 -13.61
N ARG A 502 29.89 -13.30 -12.58
CA ARG A 502 30.71 -13.17 -11.38
C ARG A 502 30.09 -13.95 -10.24
N THR A 503 30.95 -14.58 -9.45
CA THR A 503 30.55 -15.21 -8.17
C THR A 503 29.79 -14.21 -7.31
N LYS A 504 28.66 -14.63 -6.74
CA LYS A 504 27.96 -13.82 -5.77
C LYS A 504 28.37 -14.26 -4.36
N GLU A 505 29.35 -13.58 -3.81
CA GLU A 505 29.76 -13.77 -2.42
C GLU A 505 28.63 -13.39 -1.44
N ASN A 506 28.61 -14.04 -0.28
CA ASN A 506 27.55 -13.93 0.71
C ASN A 506 28.06 -13.37 2.04
N GLY A 507 28.24 -12.06 2.10
CA GLY A 507 28.56 -11.33 3.31
C GLY A 507 27.73 -10.05 3.41
N TYR A 508 28.40 -8.95 3.75
CA TYR A 508 27.78 -7.63 3.73
C TYR A 508 28.57 -6.63 2.87
N LEU A 509 27.80 -5.73 2.24
CA LEU A 509 28.34 -4.67 1.40
C LEU A 509 29.05 -3.60 2.22
N ALA A 510 30.31 -3.34 1.89
CA ALA A 510 31.08 -2.21 2.41
C ALA A 510 31.62 -1.32 1.28
N ILE A 511 31.88 -0.06 1.62
CA ILE A 511 32.32 0.98 0.71
C ILE A 511 33.52 1.67 1.35
N LEU A 512 34.62 1.77 0.60
CA LEU A 512 35.82 2.48 1.00
C LEU A 512 36.06 3.64 0.05
N GLY A 513 36.38 4.80 0.59
CA GLY A 513 36.82 5.95 -0.19
C GLY A 513 37.76 6.84 0.60
N VAL A 514 38.12 7.98 0.01
CA VAL A 514 39.02 8.96 0.63
C VAL A 514 38.32 10.32 0.71
N ILE A 515 38.29 10.90 1.89
CA ILE A 515 37.73 12.24 2.14
C ILE A 515 38.73 13.00 2.99
N ASN A 516 39.09 14.22 2.57
CA ASN A 516 40.05 15.07 3.27
C ASN A 516 41.35 14.31 3.59
N GLU A 517 41.89 13.62 2.58
CA GLU A 517 43.09 12.78 2.70
C GLU A 517 43.00 11.65 3.72
N GLU A 518 41.82 11.27 4.21
CA GLU A 518 41.64 10.15 5.13
C GLU A 518 40.75 9.05 4.56
N LEU A 519 41.04 7.79 4.92
CA LEU A 519 40.20 6.66 4.54
C LEU A 519 38.88 6.74 5.29
N VAL A 520 37.77 6.70 4.55
CA VAL A 520 36.43 6.66 5.10
C VAL A 520 35.79 5.32 4.77
N PHE A 521 35.35 4.64 5.82
CA PHE A 521 34.74 3.32 5.75
C PHE A 521 33.24 3.46 5.96
N ALA A 522 32.47 2.82 5.10
CA ALA A 522 31.02 2.79 5.21
C ALA A 522 30.50 1.38 4.97
N SER A 523 29.39 1.08 5.63
CA SER A 523 28.48 0.03 5.18
C SER A 523 27.54 0.60 4.13
N LYS A 524 26.55 -0.18 3.69
CA LYS A 524 25.50 0.27 2.76
C LYS A 524 24.84 1.61 3.14
N SER A 525 24.69 1.96 4.43
CA SER A 525 23.89 3.14 4.82
C SER A 525 24.44 3.98 5.97
N THR A 526 25.66 3.72 6.43
CA THR A 526 26.25 4.41 7.58
C THR A 526 27.76 4.28 7.58
N THR A 527 28.46 5.29 8.11
CA THR A 527 29.93 5.31 8.32
C THR A 527 30.35 4.88 9.73
N GLU A 528 29.38 4.41 10.53
CA GLU A 528 29.54 3.98 11.91
C GLU A 528 28.70 2.72 12.18
N GLY A 529 29.10 1.93 13.17
CA GLY A 529 28.40 0.72 13.64
C GLY A 529 29.21 -0.55 13.40
N ILE A 530 28.72 -1.67 13.94
CA ILE A 530 29.48 -2.93 14.04
C ILE A 530 30.06 -3.42 12.70
N HIS A 531 29.29 -3.38 11.61
CA HIS A 531 29.76 -3.78 10.28
C HIS A 531 30.89 -2.88 9.75
N VAL A 532 30.86 -1.58 10.10
CA VAL A 532 31.93 -0.66 9.72
C VAL A 532 33.17 -0.91 10.56
N ASP A 533 33.01 -1.18 11.85
CA ASP A 533 34.12 -1.45 12.76
C ASP A 533 34.81 -2.77 12.41
N LEU A 534 34.05 -3.81 12.08
CA LEU A 534 34.56 -5.07 11.54
C LEU A 534 35.32 -4.86 10.23
N PHE A 535 34.76 -4.08 9.30
CA PHE A 535 35.43 -3.79 8.03
C PHE A 535 36.75 -3.03 8.24
N LYS A 536 36.76 -2.03 9.12
CA LYS A 536 37.99 -1.31 9.52
C LYS A 536 39.03 -2.26 10.10
N LYS A 537 38.62 -3.12 11.05
CA LYS A 537 39.49 -4.11 11.69
C LYS A 537 40.13 -5.05 10.67
N LEU A 538 39.35 -5.56 9.71
CA LEU A 538 39.86 -6.43 8.65
C LEU A 538 40.79 -5.69 7.70
N PHE A 539 40.41 -4.49 7.25
CA PHE A 539 41.24 -3.71 6.34
C PHE A 539 42.59 -3.33 6.96
N HIS A 540 42.62 -2.99 8.26
CA HIS A 540 43.86 -2.66 8.96
C HIS A 540 44.79 -3.85 9.21
N ARG A 541 44.34 -5.09 8.99
CA ARG A 541 45.22 -6.28 8.97
C ARG A 541 46.07 -6.36 7.69
N LEU A 542 45.71 -5.62 6.64
CA LEU A 542 46.51 -5.54 5.42
C LEU A 542 47.84 -4.80 5.68
N PRO A 543 48.92 -5.08 4.93
CA PRO A 543 50.17 -4.34 5.06
C PRO A 543 49.97 -2.82 4.91
N GLU A 544 50.60 -2.00 5.76
CA GLU A 544 50.43 -0.53 5.75
C GLU A 544 50.72 0.10 4.38
N ASN A 545 51.77 -0.40 3.69
CA ASN A 545 52.10 0.04 2.33
C ASN A 545 51.01 -0.29 1.31
N LEU A 546 50.32 -1.42 1.47
CA LEU A 546 49.18 -1.78 0.64
C LEU A 546 47.98 -0.86 0.93
N GLN A 547 47.68 -0.59 2.20
CA GLN A 547 46.64 0.37 2.59
C GLN A 547 46.91 1.76 1.99
N ALA A 548 48.16 2.23 2.02
CA ALA A 548 48.57 3.50 1.42
C ALA A 548 48.41 3.51 -0.11
N LYS A 549 48.75 2.40 -0.80
CA LYS A 549 48.54 2.27 -2.25
C LYS A 549 47.06 2.25 -2.64
N ILE A 550 46.21 1.59 -1.85
CA ILE A 550 44.76 1.61 -2.05
C ILE A 550 44.21 3.03 -1.83
N LYS A 551 44.65 3.71 -0.77
CA LYS A 551 44.28 5.11 -0.49
C LYS A 551 44.64 6.04 -1.65
N ASP A 552 45.87 5.96 -2.15
CA ASP A 552 46.33 6.73 -3.31
C ASP A 552 45.49 6.46 -4.57
N LEU A 553 45.23 5.17 -4.86
CA LEU A 553 44.37 4.75 -5.97
C LEU A 553 42.98 5.37 -5.88
N LEU A 554 42.35 5.36 -4.71
CA LEU A 554 41.02 5.93 -4.48
C LEU A 554 41.02 7.46 -4.61
N ALA A 555 41.99 8.12 -3.98
CA ALA A 555 42.09 9.57 -3.95
C ALA A 555 42.29 10.16 -5.35
N ARG A 556 43.26 9.64 -6.11
CA ARG A 556 43.62 10.20 -7.42
C ARG A 556 42.57 9.97 -8.52
N ASN A 557 41.70 8.97 -8.35
CA ASN A 557 40.63 8.68 -9.31
C ASN A 557 39.25 9.19 -8.85
N ASN A 558 39.16 9.78 -7.64
CA ASN A 558 37.91 10.20 -7.00
C ASN A 558 36.82 9.11 -7.09
N CYS A 559 37.13 7.92 -6.59
CA CYS A 559 36.23 6.77 -6.65
C CYS A 559 36.09 6.07 -5.30
N SER A 560 35.07 5.22 -5.22
CA SER A 560 34.80 4.31 -4.12
C SER A 560 35.14 2.89 -4.54
N MET A 561 35.78 2.12 -3.66
CA MET A 561 35.97 0.68 -3.83
C MET A 561 34.91 -0.07 -3.03
N ILE A 562 34.24 -1.00 -3.70
CA ILE A 562 33.12 -1.74 -3.16
C ILE A 562 33.58 -3.14 -2.76
N PHE A 563 33.17 -3.56 -1.57
CA PHE A 563 33.54 -4.84 -1.00
C PHE A 563 32.30 -5.66 -0.66
N GLU A 564 32.40 -6.96 -0.85
CA GLU A 564 31.68 -7.91 -0.02
C GLU A 564 32.63 -8.35 1.10
N VAL A 565 32.28 -8.04 2.34
CA VAL A 565 33.07 -8.39 3.52
C VAL A 565 32.56 -9.71 4.08
N ILE A 566 33.44 -10.69 4.13
CA ILE A 566 33.20 -11.97 4.81
C ILE A 566 33.88 -11.89 6.16
N SER A 567 33.11 -12.10 7.24
CA SER A 567 33.65 -12.14 8.59
C SER A 567 33.11 -13.32 9.38
N GLN A 568 33.98 -13.97 10.13
CA GLN A 568 33.61 -15.02 11.09
C GLN A 568 32.75 -14.46 12.24
N GLU A 569 32.80 -13.15 12.50
CA GLU A 569 31.98 -12.47 13.50
C GLU A 569 30.58 -12.06 12.99
N ASP A 570 30.36 -12.08 11.66
CA ASP A 570 29.06 -11.82 11.00
C ASP A 570 28.77 -12.91 9.97
N THR A 571 28.29 -14.06 10.44
CA THR A 571 28.04 -15.23 9.59
C THR A 571 26.75 -15.10 8.78
N HIS A 572 26.80 -15.44 7.49
CA HIS A 572 25.63 -15.48 6.61
C HIS A 572 25.20 -16.93 6.30
N ILE A 573 24.57 -17.18 5.16
CA ILE A 573 24.00 -18.50 4.80
C ILE A 573 25.08 -19.42 4.21
N ILE A 574 26.03 -18.86 3.48
CA ILE A 574 27.14 -19.62 2.92
C ILE A 574 28.28 -19.64 3.94
N LYS A 575 28.82 -20.82 4.21
CA LYS A 575 29.93 -21.01 5.13
C LYS A 575 31.24 -20.60 4.45
N TYR A 576 32.04 -19.82 5.17
CA TYR A 576 33.39 -19.45 4.78
C TYR A 576 34.34 -19.81 5.93
N ASP A 577 35.53 -20.30 5.62
CA ASP A 577 36.48 -20.77 6.64
C ASP A 577 37.33 -19.65 7.23
N GLN A 578 37.43 -18.50 6.55
CA GLN A 578 38.29 -17.39 6.93
C GLN A 578 37.61 -16.04 6.65
N ASP A 579 38.06 -15.00 7.35
CA ASP A 579 37.69 -13.62 7.00
C ASP A 579 38.29 -13.27 5.63
N HIS A 580 37.53 -12.53 4.82
CA HIS A 580 37.99 -12.12 3.49
C HIS A 580 37.37 -10.80 3.03
N LEU A 581 38.13 -10.03 2.25
CA LEU A 581 37.70 -8.80 1.59
C LEU A 581 37.61 -9.02 0.08
N TYR A 582 36.42 -9.32 -0.43
CA TYR A 582 36.21 -9.44 -1.87
C TYR A 582 35.92 -8.08 -2.48
N VAL A 583 36.83 -7.57 -3.30
CA VAL A 583 36.64 -6.35 -4.07
C VAL A 583 35.73 -6.66 -5.25
N LEU A 584 34.57 -6.02 -5.28
CA LEU A 584 33.55 -6.26 -6.29
C LEU A 584 33.77 -5.38 -7.53
N ASP A 585 33.85 -4.06 -7.32
CA ASP A 585 34.05 -3.04 -8.36
C ASP A 585 34.60 -1.75 -7.76
N MET A 586 35.05 -0.83 -8.63
CA MET A 586 35.37 0.55 -8.27
C MET A 586 34.45 1.50 -9.03
N ILE A 587 33.79 2.40 -8.31
CA ILE A 587 32.74 3.27 -8.85
C ILE A 587 33.12 4.73 -8.64
N GLN A 588 33.03 5.54 -9.69
CA GLN A 588 33.35 6.96 -9.61
C GLN A 588 32.38 7.69 -8.65
N ASN A 589 32.89 8.66 -7.91
CA ASN A 589 32.08 9.43 -6.95
C ASN A 589 31.28 10.53 -7.68
N THR A 590 30.31 10.10 -8.48
CA THR A 590 29.42 10.96 -9.27
C THR A 590 27.95 10.59 -9.05
N LEU A 591 27.03 11.50 -9.39
CA LEU A 591 25.59 11.23 -9.27
C LEU A 591 25.09 10.31 -10.40
N ASP A 592 25.57 10.54 -11.62
CA ASP A 592 25.37 9.66 -12.77
C ASP A 592 26.58 8.74 -12.93
N VAL A 593 26.32 7.46 -13.17
CA VAL A 593 27.33 6.40 -13.29
C VAL A 593 27.43 5.93 -14.75
N ASN A 594 27.55 6.87 -15.70
CA ASN A 594 27.92 6.69 -17.13
C ASN A 594 27.57 5.32 -17.75
N GLY A 595 26.37 4.82 -17.47
CA GLY A 595 26.03 3.40 -17.56
C GLY A 595 24.75 3.12 -16.78
N LYS A 596 24.20 1.90 -16.87
CA LYS A 596 22.92 1.59 -16.21
C LYS A 596 23.08 1.41 -14.70
N HIS A 597 23.92 0.47 -14.27
CA HIS A 597 24.22 0.23 -12.86
C HIS A 597 25.64 0.59 -12.46
N ILE A 598 26.58 0.48 -13.40
CA ILE A 598 28.00 0.84 -13.24
C ILE A 598 28.59 1.34 -14.56
N ASP A 599 29.70 2.07 -14.44
CA ASP A 599 30.63 2.33 -15.53
C ASP A 599 31.63 1.16 -15.63
N VAL A 600 31.36 0.25 -16.56
CA VAL A 600 32.14 -0.98 -16.75
C VAL A 600 33.58 -0.68 -17.21
N PRO A 601 33.82 0.16 -18.24
CA PRO A 601 35.17 0.53 -18.64
C PRO A 601 36.00 1.08 -17.47
N PHE A 602 35.44 2.04 -16.71
CA PHE A 602 36.14 2.62 -15.56
C PHE A 602 36.46 1.56 -14.50
N SER A 603 35.47 0.77 -14.08
CA SER A 603 35.67 -0.25 -13.04
C SER A 603 36.76 -1.25 -13.44
N ARG A 604 36.70 -1.77 -14.68
CA ARG A 604 37.68 -2.74 -15.19
C ARG A 604 39.11 -2.19 -15.19
N GLU A 605 39.29 -0.96 -15.65
CA GLU A 605 40.61 -0.31 -15.66
C GLU A 605 41.20 -0.23 -14.25
N LYS A 606 40.39 0.21 -13.27
CA LYS A 606 40.86 0.35 -11.88
C LYS A 606 41.07 -0.98 -11.17
N LEU A 607 40.24 -1.98 -11.46
CA LEU A 607 40.43 -3.35 -10.95
C LEU A 607 41.71 -3.98 -11.51
N ALA A 608 42.04 -3.77 -12.78
CA ALA A 608 43.31 -4.26 -13.36
C ALA A 608 44.54 -3.62 -12.70
N GLU A 609 44.45 -2.33 -12.37
CA GLU A 609 45.49 -1.64 -11.62
C GLU A 609 45.61 -2.17 -10.19
N LEU A 610 44.48 -2.35 -9.48
CA LEU A 610 44.45 -2.96 -8.16
C LEU A 610 45.05 -4.36 -8.18
N TYR A 611 44.71 -5.18 -9.17
CA TYR A 611 45.28 -6.51 -9.34
C TYR A 611 46.81 -6.48 -9.41
N THR A 612 47.36 -5.53 -10.18
CA THR A 612 48.82 -5.32 -10.28
C THR A 612 49.45 -4.87 -8.96
N ILE A 613 48.70 -4.11 -8.14
CA ILE A 613 49.14 -3.73 -6.79
C ILE A 613 49.14 -4.96 -5.88
N LEU A 614 48.05 -5.74 -5.86
CA LEU A 614 47.86 -6.91 -5.00
C LEU A 614 48.93 -7.99 -5.26
N GLN A 615 49.31 -8.23 -6.51
CA GLN A 615 50.36 -9.20 -6.87
C GLN A 615 51.73 -8.94 -6.23
N LYS A 616 51.97 -7.73 -5.70
CA LYS A 616 53.24 -7.37 -5.03
C LYS A 616 53.25 -7.67 -3.54
N TYR A 617 52.13 -8.12 -2.99
CA TYR A 617 51.96 -8.39 -1.57
C TYR A 617 51.51 -9.83 -1.38
N ASP A 618 52.13 -10.51 -0.42
CA ASP A 618 51.76 -11.86 -0.01
C ASP A 618 50.65 -11.76 1.05
N THR A 619 49.39 -11.70 0.60
CA THR A 619 48.22 -11.64 1.47
C THR A 619 47.02 -12.32 0.82
N ASP A 620 46.44 -13.27 1.54
CA ASP A 620 45.21 -13.95 1.12
C ASP A 620 43.94 -13.26 1.63
N LEU A 621 44.05 -12.17 2.41
CA LEU A 621 42.89 -11.52 3.03
C LEU A 621 42.03 -10.70 2.05
N ILE A 622 42.56 -10.32 0.89
CA ILE A 622 41.90 -9.44 -0.07
C ILE A 622 42.09 -9.98 -1.49
N SER A 623 41.00 -10.05 -2.25
CA SER A 623 41.06 -10.41 -3.67
C SER A 623 39.94 -9.74 -4.45
N ILE A 624 40.09 -9.67 -5.77
CA ILE A 624 39.00 -9.26 -6.66
C ILE A 624 38.04 -10.44 -6.82
N VAL A 625 36.73 -10.17 -6.84
CA VAL A 625 35.70 -11.19 -7.03
C VAL A 625 35.94 -11.99 -8.32
N LYS A 626 35.70 -13.30 -8.26
CA LYS A 626 36.00 -14.19 -9.38
C LYS A 626 34.94 -14.06 -10.48
N THR A 627 35.40 -13.75 -11.70
CA THR A 627 34.63 -14.01 -12.92
C THR A 627 34.68 -15.50 -13.22
N VAL A 628 33.54 -16.17 -13.13
CA VAL A 628 33.38 -17.61 -13.38
C VAL A 628 33.51 -17.89 -14.87
N GLN A 629 32.77 -17.12 -15.67
CA GLN A 629 32.67 -17.30 -17.11
C GLN A 629 32.32 -15.98 -17.78
N GLN A 630 32.73 -15.84 -19.04
CA GLN A 630 32.25 -14.79 -19.93
C GLN A 630 31.46 -15.46 -21.04
N ILE A 631 30.23 -15.00 -21.24
CA ILE A 631 29.31 -15.56 -22.24
C ILE A 631 29.03 -14.54 -23.34
N SER A 632 28.74 -15.04 -24.53
CA SER A 632 28.48 -14.21 -25.72
C SER A 632 27.07 -14.37 -26.28
N THR A 633 26.29 -15.33 -25.76
CA THR A 633 24.94 -15.64 -26.25
C THR A 633 23.96 -15.87 -25.11
N MET A 634 22.65 -15.76 -25.42
CA MET A 634 21.58 -16.08 -24.47
C MET A 634 21.47 -17.58 -24.19
N ASP A 635 21.78 -18.42 -25.18
CA ASP A 635 21.72 -19.88 -25.03
C ASP A 635 22.74 -20.35 -23.99
N GLU A 636 23.97 -19.84 -24.05
CA GLU A 636 24.99 -20.07 -23.01
C GLU A 636 24.51 -19.65 -21.62
N LEU A 637 23.81 -18.52 -21.50
CA LEU A 637 23.25 -18.08 -20.22
C LEU A 637 22.18 -19.05 -19.70
N GLN A 638 21.31 -19.51 -20.60
CA GLN A 638 20.21 -20.40 -20.24
C GLN A 638 20.74 -21.77 -19.80
N ASP A 639 21.78 -22.28 -20.46
CA ASP A 639 22.45 -23.52 -20.06
C ASP A 639 23.02 -23.41 -18.65
N ILE A 640 23.70 -22.30 -18.32
CA ILE A 640 24.27 -22.07 -16.99
C ILE A 640 23.18 -21.93 -15.93
N ILE A 641 22.10 -21.20 -16.21
CA ILE A 641 20.96 -21.09 -15.29
C ILE A 641 20.34 -22.46 -15.05
N ASN A 642 20.15 -23.26 -16.11
CA ASN A 642 19.58 -24.59 -16.00
C ASN A 642 20.49 -25.54 -15.22
N GLU A 643 21.80 -25.49 -15.44
CA GLU A 643 22.78 -26.26 -14.67
C GLU A 643 22.70 -25.89 -13.18
N GLU A 644 22.72 -24.61 -12.86
CA GLU A 644 22.64 -24.11 -11.48
C GLU A 644 21.29 -24.44 -10.81
N LEU A 645 20.17 -24.38 -11.54
CA LEU A 645 18.85 -24.78 -11.04
C LEU A 645 18.75 -26.28 -10.75
N ASN A 646 19.45 -27.10 -11.52
CA ASN A 646 19.51 -28.55 -11.33
C ASN A 646 20.61 -28.96 -10.34
N SER A 647 21.51 -28.05 -10.00
CA SER A 647 22.52 -28.23 -8.96
C SER A 647 21.98 -27.82 -7.58
N CYS A 648 22.50 -28.45 -6.53
CA CYS A 648 22.37 -27.94 -5.16
C CYS A 648 23.73 -27.44 -4.69
N HIS A 649 24.43 -26.70 -5.55
CA HIS A 649 25.75 -26.16 -5.23
C HIS A 649 25.65 -25.19 -4.06
N GLU A 650 26.55 -25.31 -3.08
CA GLU A 650 26.61 -24.45 -1.89
C GLU A 650 27.20 -23.07 -2.24
N SER A 651 26.41 -22.27 -2.96
CA SER A 651 26.69 -20.87 -3.30
C SER A 651 25.44 -20.02 -3.18
N GLU A 652 25.61 -18.68 -3.08
CA GLU A 652 24.46 -17.78 -3.17
C GLU A 652 23.89 -17.71 -4.59
N GLY A 653 24.75 -17.85 -5.60
CA GLY A 653 24.45 -17.72 -7.01
C GLY A 653 25.48 -16.85 -7.71
N PHE A 654 25.05 -16.07 -8.71
CA PHE A 654 25.94 -15.24 -9.51
C PHE A 654 25.33 -13.89 -9.86
N VAL A 655 26.21 -12.93 -10.20
CA VAL A 655 25.86 -11.61 -10.72
C VAL A 655 26.25 -11.56 -12.19
N LEU A 656 25.30 -11.18 -13.03
CA LEU A 656 25.52 -10.90 -14.45
C LEU A 656 25.89 -9.43 -14.61
N VAL A 657 26.96 -9.15 -15.34
CA VAL A 657 27.40 -7.80 -15.69
C VAL A 657 27.57 -7.72 -17.20
N ASP A 658 26.72 -6.94 -17.86
CA ASP A 658 26.74 -6.78 -19.31
C ASP A 658 27.78 -5.73 -19.76
N SER A 659 28.04 -5.65 -21.06
CA SER A 659 29.04 -4.73 -21.62
C SER A 659 28.66 -3.25 -21.53
N ASN A 660 27.39 -2.93 -21.32
CA ASN A 660 26.84 -1.57 -21.17
C ASN A 660 26.55 -1.19 -19.70
N GLY A 661 26.98 -2.01 -18.75
CA GLY A 661 26.81 -1.77 -17.31
C GLY A 661 25.43 -2.09 -16.74
N PHE A 662 24.57 -2.80 -17.49
CA PHE A 662 23.43 -3.49 -16.90
C PHE A 662 23.92 -4.62 -16.01
N MET A 663 23.18 -4.87 -14.95
CA MET A 663 23.48 -5.90 -13.97
C MET A 663 22.17 -6.54 -13.55
N THR A 664 22.21 -7.85 -13.38
CA THR A 664 21.14 -8.60 -12.72
C THR A 664 21.76 -9.75 -11.94
N LYS A 665 20.98 -10.44 -11.13
CA LYS A 665 21.52 -11.53 -10.30
C LYS A 665 20.60 -12.72 -10.28
N PHE A 666 21.22 -13.89 -10.23
CA PHE A 666 20.57 -15.15 -9.98
C PHE A 666 20.90 -15.60 -8.56
N LYS A 667 19.93 -16.21 -7.89
CA LYS A 667 20.11 -16.84 -6.59
C LYS A 667 19.81 -18.32 -6.74
N GLY A 668 20.77 -19.17 -6.35
CA GLY A 668 20.67 -20.62 -6.52
C GLY A 668 19.59 -21.25 -5.63
N PRO A 669 19.15 -22.48 -5.98
CA PRO A 669 18.18 -23.25 -5.18
C PRO A 669 18.63 -23.42 -3.72
N TYR A 670 19.90 -23.77 -3.50
CA TYR A 670 20.50 -23.96 -2.18
C TYR A 670 20.29 -22.76 -1.27
N TYR A 671 20.73 -21.58 -1.72
CA TYR A 671 20.61 -20.35 -0.94
C TYR A 671 19.15 -19.94 -0.70
N ASN A 672 18.28 -20.07 -1.71
CA ASN A 672 16.87 -19.70 -1.56
C ASN A 672 16.16 -20.60 -0.55
N MET A 673 16.48 -21.90 -0.51
CA MET A 673 16.00 -22.84 0.48
C MET A 673 16.42 -22.43 1.90
N TRP A 674 17.71 -22.22 2.14
CA TRP A 674 18.21 -21.86 3.47
C TRP A 674 17.78 -20.47 3.91
N LYS A 675 17.70 -19.52 2.99
CA LYS A 675 17.13 -18.20 3.25
C LYS A 675 15.66 -18.27 3.64
N HIS A 676 14.89 -19.15 3.01
CA HIS A 676 13.49 -19.39 3.39
C HIS A 676 13.41 -19.91 4.81
N ARG A 677 14.16 -20.97 5.13
CA ARG A 677 14.21 -21.56 6.48
C ARG A 677 14.63 -20.55 7.55
N ARG A 678 15.69 -19.77 7.29
CA ARG A 678 16.13 -18.69 8.20
C ARG A 678 15.02 -17.65 8.42
N ASN A 679 14.53 -17.03 7.36
CA ASN A 679 13.66 -15.86 7.47
C ASN A 679 12.21 -16.19 7.82
N ARG A 680 11.74 -17.41 7.52
CA ARG A 680 10.33 -17.81 7.68
C ARG A 680 10.09 -18.84 8.76
N ILE A 681 11.13 -19.54 9.22
CA ILE A 681 10.98 -20.58 10.25
C ILE A 681 11.81 -20.22 11.48
N LEU A 682 13.14 -20.09 11.33
CA LEU A 682 14.05 -19.82 12.44
C LEU A 682 13.81 -18.45 13.08
N GLU A 683 13.92 -17.35 12.33
CA GLU A 683 13.77 -15.98 12.87
C GLU A 683 12.38 -15.75 13.52
N PRO A 684 11.25 -16.19 12.92
CA PRO A 684 9.96 -16.07 13.59
C PRO A 684 9.88 -16.92 14.87
N TYR A 685 10.45 -18.13 14.89
CA TYR A 685 10.49 -18.94 16.11
C TYR A 685 11.31 -18.25 17.21
N GLN A 686 12.51 -17.75 16.88
CA GLN A 686 13.35 -16.95 17.79
C GLN A 686 12.62 -15.71 18.32
N LYS A 687 11.75 -15.09 17.51
CA LYS A 687 11.04 -13.88 17.89
C LYS A 687 9.79 -14.13 18.74
N PHE A 688 9.04 -15.20 18.46
CA PHE A 688 7.71 -15.41 19.02
C PHE A 688 7.60 -16.62 19.95
N GLY A 689 8.63 -17.45 20.05
CA GLY A 689 8.64 -18.64 20.90
C GLY A 689 7.74 -19.77 20.42
N LYS A 690 7.12 -19.63 19.24
CA LYS A 690 6.25 -20.65 18.64
C LYS A 690 6.75 -20.98 17.24
N ILE A 691 6.87 -22.27 16.94
CA ILE A 691 7.29 -22.78 15.63
C ILE A 691 6.21 -22.46 14.59
N PRO A 692 6.54 -21.75 13.51
CA PRO A 692 5.56 -21.32 12.50
C PRO A 692 5.37 -22.41 11.44
N TYR A 693 4.71 -23.52 11.78
CA TYR A 693 4.47 -24.63 10.83
C TYR A 693 3.71 -24.17 9.58
N GLU A 694 2.87 -23.16 9.69
CA GLU A 694 2.16 -22.53 8.58
C GLU A 694 3.08 -21.93 7.50
N ASN A 695 4.36 -21.67 7.82
CA ASN A 695 5.34 -21.13 6.89
C ASN A 695 6.13 -22.22 6.13
N CYS A 696 5.99 -23.50 6.48
CA CYS A 696 6.70 -24.61 5.84
C CYS A 696 6.12 -24.91 4.46
N LYS A 697 6.96 -24.99 3.42
CA LYS A 697 6.49 -25.22 2.05
C LYS A 697 6.44 -26.68 1.63
N ASN A 698 7.22 -27.53 2.29
CA ASN A 698 7.38 -28.93 1.95
C ASN A 698 7.73 -29.76 3.21
N GLU A 699 7.88 -31.07 3.00
CA GLU A 699 8.20 -32.00 4.08
C GLU A 699 9.56 -31.71 4.73
N ASP A 700 10.55 -31.27 3.96
CA ASP A 700 11.89 -30.99 4.48
C ASP A 700 11.93 -29.72 5.34
N ASP A 701 11.14 -28.71 5.00
CA ASP A 701 10.93 -27.54 5.87
C ASP A 701 10.22 -27.94 7.17
N THR A 702 9.30 -28.91 7.10
CA THR A 702 8.64 -29.45 8.29
C THR A 702 9.61 -30.23 9.16
N LYS A 703 10.52 -31.03 8.55
CA LYS A 703 11.61 -31.71 9.27
C LYS A 703 12.54 -30.70 9.94
N PHE A 704 12.92 -29.63 9.24
CA PHE A 704 13.71 -28.53 9.80
C PHE A 704 12.99 -27.86 10.99
N ALA A 705 11.69 -27.56 10.86
CA ALA A 705 10.89 -26.97 11.94
C ALA A 705 10.78 -27.91 13.16
N ASN A 706 10.55 -29.20 12.93
CA ASN A 706 10.52 -30.22 13.99
C ASN A 706 11.88 -30.34 14.69
N PHE A 707 12.98 -30.29 13.93
CA PHE A 707 14.32 -30.29 14.49
C PHE A 707 14.55 -29.09 15.42
N LEU A 708 14.19 -27.88 14.98
CA LEU A 708 14.24 -26.69 15.83
C LEU A 708 13.41 -26.84 17.11
N GLY A 709 12.25 -27.51 17.04
CA GLY A 709 11.42 -27.80 18.20
C GLY A 709 11.97 -28.86 19.15
N SER A 710 12.93 -29.67 18.70
CA SER A 710 13.62 -30.65 19.53
C SER A 710 14.78 -30.05 20.34
N LEU A 711 15.27 -28.88 19.92
CA LEU A 711 16.35 -28.15 20.59
C LEU A 711 15.79 -27.30 21.74
N ASP A 712 16.65 -27.03 22.73
CA ASP A 712 16.35 -26.05 23.77
C ASP A 712 16.17 -24.65 23.16
N TYR A 713 15.14 -23.93 23.59
CA TYR A 713 14.77 -22.65 22.99
C TYR A 713 15.87 -21.58 23.16
N ASP A 714 16.60 -21.59 24.28
CA ASP A 714 17.69 -20.63 24.50
C ASP A 714 18.88 -20.92 23.57
N VAL A 715 19.09 -22.20 23.22
CA VAL A 715 20.08 -22.59 22.20
C VAL A 715 19.66 -22.05 20.84
N VAL A 716 18.41 -22.25 20.45
CA VAL A 716 17.89 -21.75 19.16
C VAL A 716 17.97 -20.22 19.08
N CYS A 717 17.67 -19.51 20.17
CA CYS A 717 17.75 -18.04 20.21
C CYS A 717 19.17 -17.47 20.02
N LYS A 718 20.19 -18.24 20.38
CA LYS A 718 21.61 -17.82 20.26
C LYS A 718 22.28 -18.36 18.99
N SER A 719 21.65 -19.31 18.32
CA SER A 719 22.21 -19.97 17.13
C SER A 719 21.94 -19.17 15.86
N THR A 720 22.96 -19.11 15.01
CA THR A 720 22.84 -18.68 13.61
C THR A 720 22.27 -19.81 12.76
N ILE A 721 21.94 -19.52 11.50
CA ILE A 721 21.48 -20.58 10.59
C ILE A 721 22.56 -21.63 10.32
N LEU A 722 23.85 -21.24 10.35
CA LEU A 722 24.97 -22.16 10.18
C LEU A 722 25.16 -23.04 11.40
N ASP A 723 24.99 -22.50 12.62
CA ASP A 723 25.04 -23.32 13.84
C ASP A 723 23.96 -24.40 13.81
N ILE A 724 22.74 -24.04 13.40
CA ILE A 724 21.64 -25.00 13.23
C ILE A 724 21.97 -26.03 12.14
N LYS A 725 22.59 -25.61 11.02
CA LYS A 725 23.02 -26.52 9.95
C LYS A 725 24.05 -27.52 10.48
N ASP A 726 25.11 -27.05 11.14
CA ASP A 726 26.15 -27.90 11.72
C ASP A 726 25.56 -28.88 12.76
N MET A 727 24.58 -28.46 13.56
CA MET A 727 23.86 -29.36 14.49
C MET A 727 23.06 -30.44 13.74
N MET A 728 22.39 -30.11 12.64
CA MET A 728 21.68 -31.10 11.82
C MET A 728 22.62 -32.08 11.13
N GLU A 729 23.74 -31.60 10.58
CA GLU A 729 24.78 -32.43 9.96
C GLU A 729 25.34 -33.44 10.98
N SER A 730 25.61 -32.98 12.22
CA SER A 730 26.10 -33.86 13.29
C SER A 730 25.13 -34.99 13.68
N GLN A 731 23.85 -34.85 13.35
CA GLN A 731 22.80 -35.85 13.60
C GLN A 731 22.42 -36.65 12.34
N GLY A 732 23.09 -36.43 11.21
CA GLY A 732 22.81 -37.11 9.95
C GLY A 732 21.45 -36.75 9.35
N LEU A 733 20.97 -35.52 9.60
CA LEU A 733 19.66 -35.03 9.14
C LEU A 733 19.72 -34.19 7.86
N LEU A 734 20.92 -34.04 7.27
CA LEU A 734 21.17 -33.26 6.05
C LEU A 734 21.82 -34.09 4.95
#